data_AF-A0A1M3B7Q6-F1
#
_entry.id   AF-A0A1M3B7Q6-F1
#
_cell.length_a   1.000
_cell.length_b   1.000
_cell.length_c   1.000
_cell.angle_alpha   90.00
_cell.angle_beta   90.00
_cell.angle_gamma   90.00
#
_symmetry.space_group_name_H-M   'P 1'
#
loop_
_entity.id
_entity.type
_entity.pdbx_description
1 polymer ?
#
loop_
_entity_poly.entity_id
_entity_poly.type
_entity_poly.pdbx_seq_one_letter_code
_entity_poly.pdbx_strand_id
1 'polypeptide(L)'
;MKKKSFLFFYFLILFANKFNADEYQFSLSKKNEIVEIASEKIINKLRLVFENNDKTIVKKISIDPFYQTAPLFHIYRLMQENDQKEQYNQFDEIKNKVRKIHFIDHDAYEYRTKKQWQLVDLDKQAFYLQLDNKTICDHEDILQDPFLAIRTKISNASTPYSEIQSSSNQALFHNRINVERNKEFICKNPTLNLYPDEKITYFLNKENCFLSFELKGDQRKYFPEDLTIETFFPFDSIENIGNEVIFLTEPHLTLLPGEKKEIHGEVIKLNDKDSVKVTCHLPSYYQLANEITNYKCQVSAEEINNLNLHATTEETETLPPAAFCTNFNQHQFTINSSQNFEKIWWQISDNLDFSVVIPNFNIITKPSEKLLLSLIDETFINPSHKYYLRLKTFQNNQWSSWSKPFAFEIEKPESLQNVEFNKENDHFYLSWDRKKDNEETFYIYGSNNKDFLPSLYSNVDYNKISGLQVVQANESNNLIDITTEHKVEIGKNFAYYRVIVEKRGKFSTPSPLVYFYDNDISHERKILQAKDIFTAERQALLQPTSKPQREKSLKGLTHFIKSSLNTPYQEQDIMERIRPYILPDNHPMKDQLDRIFSQCNVLEGRHSIRAAGFDATDPVGCSGAVVACHPKLRGYLVKMYRCDQPFPDEIRHFIKRVNGSRIIRESIDSRSFQNYLTVPKKWIYKLPNYSHCSGIQRYAVLLVEKKNILKSKKNNKKWKSNDLNRDQFRAFYTIMELNGLHDSVYPFNVPFCKDGRIAFIDTEQYHGWPIKWEKFARRLSYNMRIYLNQLQAGIAQ
;
A
#
# COMPACT_ATOMS: atom_id res chain seq x y z
N MET A 1 -52.56 -28.15 -3.18
CA MET A 1 -52.15 -28.17 -1.76
C MET A 1 -50.74 -27.66 -1.46
N LYS A 2 -49.80 -27.49 -2.42
CA LYS A 2 -48.42 -27.04 -2.11
C LYS A 2 -48.19 -25.52 -1.95
N LYS A 3 -49.16 -24.65 -2.30
CA LYS A 3 -49.05 -23.19 -2.11
C LYS A 3 -49.57 -22.66 -0.75
N LYS A 4 -50.36 -23.44 -0.01
CA LYS A 4 -50.92 -23.00 1.29
C LYS A 4 -49.93 -23.14 2.46
N SER A 5 -48.96 -24.03 2.37
CA SER A 5 -47.97 -24.25 3.44
C SER A 5 -46.92 -23.13 3.54
N PHE A 6 -46.59 -22.46 2.43
CA PHE A 6 -45.61 -21.39 2.43
C PHE A 6 -46.19 -20.07 2.98
N LEU A 7 -47.46 -19.78 2.67
CA LEU A 7 -48.16 -18.62 3.24
C LEU A 7 -48.38 -18.78 4.75
N PHE A 8 -48.64 -19.99 5.23
CA PHE A 8 -48.80 -20.26 6.66
C PHE A 8 -47.48 -20.07 7.44
N PHE A 9 -46.35 -20.45 6.84
CA PHE A 9 -45.02 -20.24 7.43
C PHE A 9 -44.62 -18.76 7.47
N TYR A 10 -44.93 -18.01 6.42
CA TYR A 10 -44.70 -16.57 6.36
C TYR A 10 -45.60 -15.81 7.37
N PHE A 11 -46.84 -16.26 7.55
CA PHE A 11 -47.76 -15.70 8.54
C PHE A 11 -47.28 -15.97 9.97
N LEU A 12 -46.75 -17.16 10.28
CA LEU A 12 -46.21 -17.48 11.60
C LEU A 12 -44.99 -16.63 11.99
N ILE A 13 -44.12 -16.31 11.02
CA ILE A 13 -42.95 -15.45 11.24
C ILE A 13 -43.36 -13.99 11.44
N LEU A 14 -44.38 -13.50 10.71
CA LEU A 14 -44.93 -12.17 10.91
C LEU A 14 -45.74 -12.06 12.22
N PHE A 15 -46.41 -13.13 12.63
CA PHE A 15 -47.18 -13.19 13.88
C PHE A 15 -46.26 -13.22 15.11
N ALA A 16 -45.11 -13.91 15.03
CA ALA A 16 -44.10 -13.93 16.09
C ALA A 16 -43.39 -12.58 16.29
N ASN A 17 -43.31 -11.74 15.25
CA ASN A 17 -42.63 -10.44 15.31
C ASN A 17 -43.54 -9.28 15.73
N LYS A 18 -44.85 -9.49 15.91
CA LYS A 18 -45.80 -8.43 16.28
C LYS A 18 -46.08 -8.33 17.80
N PHE A 19 -45.51 -9.22 18.61
CA PHE A 19 -45.52 -9.09 20.06
C PHE A 19 -44.20 -8.50 20.56
N ASN A 20 -44.14 -7.17 20.50
CA ASN A 20 -43.31 -6.35 21.37
C ASN A 20 -44.16 -5.15 21.78
N ALA A 21 -44.99 -5.36 22.79
CA ALA A 21 -45.58 -4.35 23.64
C ALA A 21 -46.00 -5.05 24.92
N ASP A 22 -45.26 -4.76 25.99
CA ASP A 22 -45.57 -4.83 27.42
C ASP A 22 -46.38 -6.01 27.98
N GLU A 23 -45.79 -6.60 29.04
CA GLU A 23 -46.31 -7.67 29.91
C GLU A 23 -46.40 -9.08 29.31
N TYR A 24 -45.41 -9.92 29.65
CA TYR A 24 -45.55 -11.28 30.23
C TYR A 24 -44.21 -12.02 30.12
N GLN A 25 -43.64 -12.44 31.26
CA GLN A 25 -42.43 -13.27 31.30
C GLN A 25 -42.74 -14.69 30.77
N PHE A 26 -42.13 -15.06 29.66
CA PHE A 26 -41.98 -16.46 29.26
C PHE A 26 -40.50 -16.87 29.34
N SER A 27 -40.20 -17.95 30.06
CA SER A 27 -38.83 -18.43 30.26
C SER A 27 -38.25 -19.04 28.98
N LEU A 28 -36.94 -18.80 28.80
CA LEU A 28 -36.13 -19.25 27.66
C LEU A 28 -36.18 -20.77 27.41
N SER A 29 -36.55 -21.58 28.41
CA SER A 29 -36.57 -23.05 28.31
C SER A 29 -37.68 -23.58 27.40
N LYS A 30 -38.88 -22.96 27.40
CA LYS A 30 -40.00 -23.42 26.56
C LYS A 30 -39.80 -23.15 25.07
N LYS A 31 -38.95 -22.18 24.73
CA LYS A 31 -38.61 -21.85 23.34
C LYS A 31 -37.70 -22.91 22.71
N ASN A 32 -36.83 -23.54 23.51
CA ASN A 32 -35.93 -24.58 23.05
C ASN A 32 -36.65 -25.93 22.86
N GLU A 33 -37.60 -26.25 23.75
CA GLU A 33 -38.41 -27.47 23.68
C GLU A 33 -39.27 -27.55 22.39
N ILE A 34 -39.81 -26.42 21.93
CA ILE A 34 -40.62 -26.36 20.70
C ILE A 34 -39.76 -26.54 19.44
N VAL A 35 -38.49 -26.11 19.47
CA VAL A 35 -37.55 -26.28 18.35
C VAL A 35 -37.12 -27.75 18.24
N GLU A 36 -36.86 -28.41 19.36
CA GLU A 36 -36.43 -29.81 19.41
C GLU A 36 -37.49 -30.77 18.85
N ILE A 37 -38.75 -30.59 19.24
CA ILE A 37 -39.89 -31.42 18.80
C ILE A 37 -40.17 -31.24 17.29
N ALA A 38 -39.88 -30.06 16.73
CA ALA A 38 -40.07 -29.79 15.31
C ALA A 38 -38.99 -30.47 14.43
N SER A 39 -37.74 -30.54 14.92
CA SER A 39 -36.64 -31.24 14.24
C SER A 39 -36.84 -32.75 14.19
N GLU A 40 -37.32 -33.36 15.28
CA GLU A 40 -37.45 -34.82 15.38
C GLU A 40 -38.51 -35.40 14.42
N LYS A 41 -39.62 -34.68 14.21
CA LYS A 41 -40.70 -35.09 13.29
C LYS A 41 -40.32 -34.96 11.81
N ILE A 42 -39.37 -34.09 11.48
CA ILE A 42 -38.88 -33.91 10.10
C ILE A 42 -37.88 -35.01 9.77
N ILE A 43 -37.01 -35.37 10.72
CA ILE A 43 -35.99 -36.43 10.57
C ILE A 43 -36.65 -37.80 10.37
N ASN A 44 -37.68 -38.12 11.16
CA ASN A 44 -38.36 -39.43 11.04
C ASN A 44 -39.17 -39.61 9.75
N LYS A 45 -39.51 -38.53 9.05
CA LYS A 45 -40.27 -38.60 7.79
C LYS A 45 -39.38 -38.79 6.56
N LEU A 46 -38.09 -38.51 6.68
CA LEU A 46 -37.10 -38.68 5.61
C LEU A 46 -36.45 -40.08 5.61
N ARG A 47 -36.57 -40.80 6.72
CA ARG A 47 -35.97 -42.13 6.93
C ARG A 47 -36.69 -43.30 6.22
N LEU A 48 -37.93 -43.10 5.77
CA LEU A 48 -38.82 -44.15 5.24
C LEU A 48 -38.76 -44.34 3.70
N VAL A 49 -37.84 -43.65 2.99
CA VAL A 49 -37.93 -43.54 1.52
C VAL A 49 -36.79 -44.23 0.76
N PHE A 50 -35.69 -44.66 1.39
CA PHE A 50 -34.50 -45.07 0.63
C PHE A 50 -33.79 -46.30 1.22
N GLU A 51 -34.31 -47.48 0.91
CA GLU A 51 -33.62 -48.76 1.04
C GLU A 51 -33.73 -49.48 -0.32
N ASN A 52 -32.67 -49.49 -1.14
CA ASN A 52 -32.28 -50.61 -2.04
C ASN A 52 -31.08 -50.28 -2.97
N ASN A 53 -30.10 -51.21 -2.92
CA ASN A 53 -29.12 -51.63 -3.94
C ASN A 53 -27.72 -50.99 -4.07
N ASP A 54 -26.77 -51.80 -3.57
CA ASP A 54 -25.54 -52.36 -4.18
C ASP A 54 -24.23 -51.55 -4.35
N LYS A 55 -23.13 -52.21 -3.95
CA LYS A 55 -21.80 -51.68 -3.62
C LYS A 55 -20.74 -52.15 -4.61
N THR A 56 -19.74 -51.32 -4.95
CA THR A 56 -18.33 -51.78 -5.07
C THR A 56 -17.28 -50.65 -5.21
N ILE A 57 -16.26 -50.74 -4.32
CA ILE A 57 -14.82 -50.33 -4.43
C ILE A 57 -14.44 -48.84 -4.32
N VAL A 58 -13.76 -48.43 -3.22
CA VAL A 58 -12.55 -47.55 -3.19
C VAL A 58 -11.69 -47.79 -1.93
N LYS A 59 -10.35 -47.79 -2.10
CA LYS A 59 -9.29 -48.04 -1.11
C LYS A 59 -8.44 -46.76 -0.86
N LYS A 60 -8.14 -46.49 0.42
CA LYS A 60 -7.15 -45.60 1.08
C LYS A 60 -6.26 -44.63 0.26
N ILE A 61 -6.28 -43.34 0.65
CA ILE A 61 -5.17 -42.36 0.59
C ILE A 61 -5.11 -41.62 1.94
N SER A 62 -3.93 -41.56 2.58
CA SER A 62 -3.69 -40.76 3.80
C SER A 62 -3.01 -39.43 3.44
N ILE A 63 -3.50 -38.31 3.98
CA ILE A 63 -2.93 -36.97 3.78
C ILE A 63 -2.13 -36.56 5.02
N ASP A 64 -0.91 -36.05 4.79
CA ASP A 64 0.11 -35.62 5.76
C ASP A 64 -0.25 -34.26 6.42
N PRO A 65 -0.09 -34.03 7.74
CA PRO A 65 -0.68 -32.88 8.45
C PRO A 65 0.14 -31.56 8.37
N PHE A 66 1.07 -31.41 7.43
CA PHE A 66 2.06 -30.32 7.44
C PHE A 66 1.55 -28.91 7.11
N TYR A 67 0.25 -28.72 6.84
CA TYR A 67 -0.33 -27.44 6.39
C TYR A 67 -1.29 -26.78 7.39
N GLN A 68 -0.85 -26.53 8.63
CA GLN A 68 -1.53 -25.59 9.53
C GLN A 68 -0.85 -24.22 9.50
N THR A 69 -1.11 -23.43 8.45
CA THR A 69 -0.76 -22.00 8.37
C THR A 69 -1.76 -21.17 9.20
N ALA A 70 -1.69 -21.25 10.53
CA ALA A 70 -2.74 -20.77 11.43
C ALA A 70 -2.79 -19.24 11.72
N PRO A 71 -1.70 -18.45 11.79
CA PRO A 71 -1.82 -17.05 12.25
C PRO A 71 -2.42 -16.10 11.20
N LEU A 72 -1.98 -16.20 9.94
CA LEU A 72 -2.38 -15.29 8.86
C LEU A 72 -3.79 -15.57 8.34
N PHE A 73 -4.17 -16.84 8.28
CA PHE A 73 -5.55 -17.24 7.96
C PHE A 73 -6.54 -16.76 9.03
N HIS A 74 -6.10 -16.65 10.29
CA HIS A 74 -6.93 -16.11 11.36
C HIS A 74 -7.09 -14.58 11.25
N ILE A 75 -6.05 -13.83 10.86
CA ILE A 75 -6.18 -12.40 10.51
C ILE A 75 -7.16 -12.22 9.33
N TYR A 76 -7.03 -13.04 8.28
CA TYR A 76 -7.97 -13.05 7.15
C TYR A 76 -9.41 -13.39 7.59
N ARG A 77 -9.57 -14.33 8.53
CA ARG A 77 -10.87 -14.74 9.09
C ARG A 77 -11.50 -13.67 10.01
N LEU A 78 -10.71 -13.03 10.87
CA LEU A 78 -11.14 -11.90 11.70
C LEU A 78 -11.56 -10.68 10.85
N MET A 79 -10.98 -10.54 9.65
CA MET A 79 -11.42 -9.55 8.67
C MET A 79 -12.76 -9.89 8.01
N GLN A 80 -13.16 -11.18 7.97
CA GLN A 80 -14.44 -11.63 7.42
C GLN A 80 -15.55 -11.77 8.47
N GLU A 81 -15.24 -11.93 9.76
CA GLU A 81 -16.24 -12.24 10.79
C GLU A 81 -16.99 -11.02 11.38
N ASN A 82 -16.84 -9.82 10.78
CA ASN A 82 -17.77 -8.72 11.05
C ASN A 82 -18.99 -8.77 10.09
N ASP A 83 -20.11 -9.28 10.60
CA ASP A 83 -21.47 -9.34 10.06
C ASP A 83 -21.80 -10.39 8.98
N GLN A 84 -22.29 -11.56 9.42
CA GLN A 84 -22.85 -12.63 8.59
C GLN A 84 -24.28 -12.36 8.10
N LYS A 85 -24.51 -11.33 7.28
CA LYS A 85 -25.81 -11.20 6.59
C LYS A 85 -25.83 -10.67 5.15
N GLU A 86 -24.71 -10.30 4.54
CA GLU A 86 -24.70 -9.76 3.16
C GLU A 86 -23.52 -10.27 2.31
N GLN A 87 -23.45 -11.57 2.06
CA GLN A 87 -22.29 -12.19 1.40
C GLN A 87 -22.17 -11.98 -0.12
N TYR A 88 -23.09 -11.27 -0.79
CA TYR A 88 -22.98 -11.00 -2.23
C TYR A 88 -22.71 -9.53 -2.61
N ASN A 89 -23.03 -8.55 -1.75
CA ASN A 89 -22.69 -7.13 -1.97
C ASN A 89 -21.32 -6.74 -1.36
N GLN A 90 -20.80 -7.52 -0.42
CA GLN A 90 -19.51 -7.25 0.25
C GLN A 90 -18.28 -7.53 -0.63
N PHE A 91 -18.36 -8.37 -1.66
CA PHE A 91 -17.20 -8.68 -2.50
C PHE A 91 -16.68 -7.45 -3.27
N ASP A 92 -17.57 -6.56 -3.72
CA ASP A 92 -17.19 -5.29 -4.36
C ASP A 92 -16.67 -4.25 -3.33
N GLU A 93 -17.13 -4.31 -2.08
CA GLU A 93 -16.61 -3.47 -1.00
C GLU A 93 -15.23 -3.93 -0.50
N ILE A 94 -14.97 -5.25 -0.50
CA ILE A 94 -13.67 -5.86 -0.16
C ILE A 94 -12.65 -5.61 -1.27
N LYS A 95 -13.04 -5.68 -2.56
CA LYS A 95 -12.15 -5.33 -3.67
C LYS A 95 -11.64 -3.88 -3.61
N ASN A 96 -12.46 -2.95 -3.12
CA ASN A 96 -12.06 -1.55 -2.90
C ASN A 96 -11.18 -1.34 -1.66
N LYS A 97 -10.90 -2.40 -0.89
CA LYS A 97 -10.13 -2.37 0.37
C LYS A 97 -8.86 -3.21 0.30
N VAL A 98 -8.45 -3.71 -0.86
CA VAL A 98 -7.15 -4.40 -1.02
C VAL A 98 -6.37 -3.76 -2.14
N ARG A 99 -5.08 -3.51 -1.93
CA ARG A 99 -4.16 -3.10 -3.00
C ARG A 99 -2.91 -3.96 -3.00
N LYS A 100 -2.45 -4.30 -4.20
CA LYS A 100 -1.28 -5.14 -4.42
C LYS A 100 0.00 -4.29 -4.44
N ILE A 101 1.02 -4.79 -3.78
CA ILE A 101 2.37 -4.23 -3.72
C ILE A 101 3.30 -5.23 -4.39
N HIS A 102 3.74 -4.87 -5.59
CA HIS A 102 4.61 -5.70 -6.41
C HIS A 102 6.04 -5.57 -5.91
N PHE A 103 6.63 -6.67 -5.47
CA PHE A 103 8.06 -6.81 -5.28
C PHE A 103 8.68 -7.57 -6.47
N ILE A 104 10.01 -7.60 -6.52
CA ILE A 104 10.75 -8.23 -7.64
C ILE A 104 10.55 -9.74 -7.68
N ASP A 105 10.46 -10.40 -6.52
CA ASP A 105 10.39 -11.85 -6.39
C ASP A 105 8.99 -12.37 -6.02
N HIS A 106 8.10 -11.51 -5.50
CA HIS A 106 6.78 -11.89 -5.04
C HIS A 106 5.84 -10.68 -4.87
N ASP A 107 4.63 -10.89 -4.34
CA ASP A 107 3.66 -9.83 -4.13
C ASP A 107 3.20 -9.77 -2.66
N ALA A 108 3.18 -8.57 -2.09
CA ALA A 108 2.49 -8.32 -0.84
C ALA A 108 1.17 -7.59 -1.06
N TYR A 109 0.34 -7.57 -0.03
CA TYR A 109 -1.00 -7.01 -0.10
C TYR A 109 -1.21 -6.05 1.06
N GLU A 110 -1.75 -4.87 0.74
CA GLU A 110 -2.25 -3.96 1.76
C GLU A 110 -3.76 -4.06 1.84
N TYR A 111 -4.25 -4.25 3.06
CA TYR A 111 -5.66 -4.34 3.38
C TYR A 111 -6.08 -3.08 4.12
N ARG A 112 -7.17 -2.44 3.67
CA ARG A 112 -7.71 -1.23 4.27
C ARG A 112 -8.73 -1.61 5.33
N THR A 113 -8.38 -1.35 6.59
CA THR A 113 -9.35 -1.32 7.69
C THR A 113 -10.10 0.00 7.69
N LYS A 114 -11.10 0.18 8.58
CA LYS A 114 -11.89 1.42 8.68
C LYS A 114 -11.04 2.70 8.84
N LYS A 115 -9.76 2.59 9.26
CA LYS A 115 -8.92 3.75 9.59
C LYS A 115 -7.59 3.83 8.83
N GLN A 116 -7.02 2.70 8.38
CA GLN A 116 -5.68 2.68 7.79
C GLN A 116 -5.44 1.46 6.89
N TRP A 117 -4.44 1.58 6.01
CA TRP A 117 -3.89 0.45 5.26
C TRP A 117 -3.01 -0.40 6.19
N GLN A 118 -2.93 -1.70 5.93
CA GLN A 118 -2.15 -2.67 6.70
C GLN A 118 -1.49 -3.64 5.74
N LEU A 119 -0.17 -3.70 5.76
CA LEU A 119 0.61 -4.55 4.89
C LEU A 119 0.74 -5.96 5.47
N VAL A 120 0.45 -6.94 4.62
CA VAL A 120 0.62 -8.35 4.90
C VAL A 120 1.37 -8.99 3.73
N ASP A 121 2.45 -9.69 4.06
CA ASP A 121 3.31 -10.41 3.13
C ASP A 121 3.09 -11.92 3.36
N LEU A 122 2.25 -12.51 2.53
CA LEU A 122 1.85 -13.91 2.69
C LEU A 122 2.96 -14.88 2.28
N ASP A 123 3.76 -14.51 1.28
CA ASP A 123 4.84 -15.36 0.77
C ASP A 123 5.98 -15.44 1.80
N LYS A 124 6.25 -14.35 2.52
CA LYS A 124 7.22 -14.34 3.61
C LYS A 124 6.62 -14.71 4.97
N GLN A 125 5.32 -14.96 5.03
CA GLN A 125 4.55 -15.22 6.25
C GLN A 125 4.76 -14.13 7.32
N ALA A 126 4.78 -12.87 6.89
CA ALA A 126 5.13 -11.73 7.73
C ALA A 126 4.06 -10.64 7.70
N PHE A 127 3.97 -9.93 8.81
CA PHE A 127 3.35 -8.61 8.89
C PHE A 127 4.30 -7.73 9.71
N TYR A 128 4.22 -6.43 9.49
CA TYR A 128 5.15 -5.46 10.04
C TYR A 128 4.42 -4.59 11.05
N LEU A 129 5.06 -4.31 12.19
CA LEU A 129 4.48 -3.48 13.24
C LEU A 129 5.27 -2.18 13.36
N GLN A 130 4.56 -1.07 13.54
CA GLN A 130 5.14 0.21 13.92
C GLN A 130 5.84 0.08 15.29
N LEU A 131 6.62 1.10 15.68
CA LEU A 131 7.39 1.09 16.94
C LEU A 131 6.52 1.07 18.21
N ASP A 132 5.21 1.32 18.07
CA ASP A 132 4.23 1.12 19.14
C ASP A 132 3.89 -0.36 19.40
N ASN A 133 4.38 -1.26 18.54
CA ASN A 133 4.16 -2.70 18.55
C ASN A 133 2.68 -3.13 18.57
N LYS A 134 1.79 -2.26 18.12
CA LYS A 134 0.33 -2.49 18.08
C LYS A 134 -0.24 -2.22 16.69
N THR A 135 0.28 -1.21 16.02
CA THR A 135 -0.19 -0.78 14.71
C THR A 135 0.54 -1.55 13.61
N ILE A 136 -0.20 -2.29 12.78
CA ILE A 136 0.36 -2.91 11.57
C ILE A 136 0.73 -1.81 10.58
N CYS A 137 1.98 -1.83 10.11
CA CYS A 137 2.50 -0.89 9.13
C CYS A 137 1.74 -0.98 7.81
N ASP A 138 1.61 0.15 7.13
CA ASP A 138 1.37 0.15 5.69
C ASP A 138 2.71 0.17 4.89
N HIS A 139 2.63 0.17 3.57
CA HIS A 139 3.82 0.21 2.70
C HIS A 139 4.61 1.52 2.87
N GLU A 140 3.91 2.64 3.09
CA GLU A 140 4.54 3.95 3.26
C GLU A 140 5.28 4.03 4.60
N ASP A 141 4.74 3.45 5.67
CA ASP A 141 5.41 3.35 6.96
C ASP A 141 6.79 2.69 6.84
N ILE A 142 6.89 1.58 6.09
CA ILE A 142 8.18 0.88 5.85
C ILE A 142 9.10 1.72 4.97
N LEU A 143 8.58 2.40 3.95
CA LEU A 143 9.39 3.32 3.15
C LEU A 143 9.93 4.48 3.97
N GLN A 144 9.18 4.98 4.96
CA GLN A 144 9.59 6.05 5.86
C GLN A 144 10.55 5.54 6.94
N ASP A 145 10.36 4.34 7.45
CA ASP A 145 11.21 3.75 8.46
C ASP A 145 11.54 2.27 8.12
N PRO A 146 12.62 2.03 7.36
CA PRO A 146 12.99 0.68 6.95
C PRO A 146 13.35 -0.26 8.10
N PHE A 147 13.67 0.28 9.28
CA PHE A 147 13.93 -0.53 10.48
C PHE A 147 12.73 -1.39 10.85
N LEU A 148 11.51 -0.93 10.56
CA LEU A 148 10.27 -1.67 10.80
C LEU A 148 10.22 -3.00 10.04
N ALA A 149 10.81 -3.06 8.84
CA ALA A 149 10.95 -4.29 8.07
C ALA A 149 12.18 -5.10 8.49
N ILE A 150 13.32 -4.43 8.73
CA ILE A 150 14.57 -5.09 9.09
C ILE A 150 14.45 -5.84 10.42
N ARG A 151 13.78 -5.28 11.43
CA ARG A 151 13.61 -5.93 12.73
C ARG A 151 12.68 -7.15 12.69
N THR A 152 11.86 -7.27 11.65
CA THR A 152 10.88 -8.36 11.51
C THR A 152 11.53 -9.61 10.93
N LYS A 153 11.31 -10.75 11.57
CA LYS A 153 11.70 -12.06 11.05
C LYS A 153 10.90 -12.42 9.80
N ILE A 154 11.63 -12.74 8.74
CA ILE A 154 11.08 -13.17 7.43
C ILE A 154 11.34 -14.66 7.31
N SER A 155 10.30 -15.51 7.38
CA SER A 155 10.30 -16.98 7.20
C SER A 155 9.34 -17.68 8.19
N ASN A 156 9.20 -19.00 8.01
CA ASN A 156 8.41 -19.86 8.89
C ASN A 156 8.98 -19.98 10.32
N ALA A 157 8.26 -20.69 11.19
CA ALA A 157 8.65 -20.87 12.58
C ALA A 157 10.00 -21.58 12.79
N SER A 158 10.47 -22.39 11.83
CA SER A 158 11.71 -23.17 11.96
C SER A 158 12.98 -22.37 11.70
N THR A 159 12.85 -21.15 11.20
CA THR A 159 13.98 -20.30 10.86
C THR A 159 14.10 -19.19 11.91
N PRO A 160 15.27 -19.01 12.55
CA PRO A 160 15.48 -17.91 13.48
C PRO A 160 15.54 -16.57 12.73
N TYR A 161 15.49 -15.45 13.47
CA TYR A 161 15.77 -14.15 12.89
C TYR A 161 17.16 -14.13 12.25
N SER A 162 17.22 -13.59 11.02
CA SER A 162 18.45 -13.39 10.27
C SER A 162 18.45 -11.98 9.70
N GLU A 163 19.36 -11.15 10.20
CA GLU A 163 19.49 -9.76 9.80
C GLU A 163 19.72 -9.61 8.28
N ILE A 164 20.52 -10.50 7.69
CA ILE A 164 20.79 -10.52 6.24
C ILE A 164 19.48 -10.79 5.47
N GLN A 165 18.67 -11.74 5.93
CA GLN A 165 17.42 -12.09 5.27
C GLN A 165 16.40 -10.95 5.39
N SER A 166 16.28 -10.34 6.57
CA SER A 166 15.38 -9.21 6.79
C SER A 166 15.83 -7.94 6.05
N SER A 167 17.14 -7.69 5.96
CA SER A 167 17.70 -6.59 5.16
C SER A 167 17.49 -6.81 3.66
N SER A 168 17.69 -8.04 3.17
CA SER A 168 17.39 -8.41 1.78
C SER A 168 15.91 -8.22 1.47
N ASN A 169 15.02 -8.63 2.39
CA ASN A 169 13.58 -8.42 2.24
C ASN A 169 13.20 -6.93 2.26
N GLN A 170 13.80 -6.13 3.15
CA GLN A 170 13.58 -4.68 3.19
C GLN A 170 13.99 -4.02 1.87
N ALA A 171 15.07 -4.47 1.25
CA ALA A 171 15.56 -3.90 0.00
C ALA A 171 14.54 -4.01 -1.16
N LEU A 172 13.60 -4.97 -1.09
CA LEU A 172 12.50 -5.13 -2.06
C LEU A 172 11.49 -3.98 -2.01
N PHE A 173 11.31 -3.33 -0.85
CA PHE A 173 10.32 -2.27 -0.67
C PHE A 173 10.61 -1.01 -1.49
N HIS A 174 11.88 -0.75 -1.76
CA HIS A 174 12.34 0.43 -2.48
C HIS A 174 12.39 0.24 -3.99
N ASN A 175 12.28 -1.00 -4.46
CA ASN A 175 12.08 -1.29 -5.86
C ASN A 175 10.62 -1.14 -6.23
N ARG A 176 10.26 0.08 -6.63
CA ARG A 176 9.15 0.21 -7.56
C ARG A 176 9.64 -0.32 -8.90
N ILE A 177 9.44 -1.62 -9.16
CA ILE A 177 9.42 -2.07 -10.54
C ILE A 177 8.42 -1.17 -11.25
N ASN A 178 8.85 -0.51 -12.32
CA ASN A 178 7.98 0.25 -13.21
C ASN A 178 7.05 -0.69 -14.01
N VAL A 179 6.47 -1.70 -13.37
CA VAL A 179 5.48 -2.59 -13.99
C VAL A 179 4.11 -1.97 -13.77
N GLU A 180 3.67 -1.29 -14.82
CA GLU A 180 2.26 -1.22 -15.25
C GLU A 180 1.19 -0.95 -14.17
N ARG A 181 1.34 0.06 -13.31
CA ARG A 181 0.15 0.72 -12.73
C ARG A 181 -0.53 1.58 -13.80
N ASN A 182 -1.19 0.95 -14.80
CA ASN A 182 -2.33 1.45 -15.58
C ASN A 182 -2.66 0.53 -16.79
N LYS A 183 -3.13 -0.68 -16.51
CA LYS A 183 -4.28 -1.23 -17.26
C LYS A 183 -5.55 -1.01 -16.42
N GLU A 184 -5.91 0.25 -16.18
CA GLU A 184 -7.34 0.55 -16.09
C GLU A 184 -7.89 0.40 -17.52
N PHE A 185 -8.33 -0.82 -17.84
CA PHE A 185 -9.08 -1.06 -19.06
C PHE A 185 -10.33 -0.18 -19.02
N ILE A 186 -10.35 0.86 -19.85
CA ILE A 186 -11.60 1.54 -20.19
C ILE A 186 -12.40 0.54 -21.06
N CYS A 187 -13.15 -0.35 -20.42
CA CYS A 187 -14.20 -1.10 -21.09
C CYS A 187 -15.21 -0.08 -21.64
N LYS A 188 -15.24 0.10 -22.95
CA LYS A 188 -16.42 0.67 -23.62
C LYS A 188 -17.54 -0.34 -23.45
N ASN A 189 -18.38 -0.16 -22.43
CA ASN A 189 -19.53 -1.03 -22.20
C ASN A 189 -20.50 -0.94 -23.40
N PRO A 190 -20.81 -2.05 -24.10
CA PRO A 190 -21.92 -2.07 -25.03
C PRO A 190 -23.23 -1.96 -24.23
N THR A 191 -24.04 -0.94 -24.53
CA THR A 191 -25.38 -0.79 -23.99
C THR A 191 -26.38 -1.32 -25.01
N LEU A 192 -27.29 -2.19 -24.57
CA LEU A 192 -28.41 -2.64 -25.38
C LEU A 192 -29.68 -1.93 -24.88
N ASN A 193 -30.35 -1.20 -25.77
CA ASN A 193 -31.65 -0.61 -25.47
C ASN A 193 -32.72 -1.68 -25.70
N LEU A 194 -33.52 -2.00 -24.69
CA LEU A 194 -34.59 -2.99 -24.83
C LEU A 194 -35.89 -2.36 -25.32
N TYR A 195 -36.17 -1.12 -24.90
CA TYR A 195 -37.32 -0.30 -25.29
C TYR A 195 -36.93 1.20 -25.27
N PRO A 196 -37.77 2.11 -25.80
CA PRO A 196 -37.60 3.55 -25.56
C PRO A 196 -37.57 3.78 -24.04
N ASP A 197 -36.46 4.33 -23.55
CA ASP A 197 -36.17 4.65 -22.14
C ASP A 197 -35.67 3.52 -21.21
N GLU A 198 -35.46 2.29 -21.71
CA GLU A 198 -34.84 1.22 -20.92
C GLU A 198 -33.49 0.75 -21.50
N LYS A 199 -32.44 0.83 -20.66
CA LYS A 199 -31.06 0.40 -21.00
C LYS A 199 -30.59 -0.74 -20.10
N ILE A 200 -30.17 -1.84 -20.72
CA ILE A 200 -29.33 -2.84 -20.05
C ILE A 200 -27.88 -2.58 -20.40
N THR A 201 -27.06 -2.43 -19.36
CA THR A 201 -25.60 -2.37 -19.46
C THR A 201 -25.06 -3.65 -18.85
N TYR A 202 -24.41 -4.50 -19.64
CA TYR A 202 -23.73 -5.69 -19.12
C TYR A 202 -22.22 -5.50 -19.14
N PHE A 203 -21.56 -5.98 -18.07
CA PHE A 203 -20.12 -5.96 -17.90
C PHE A 203 -19.57 -7.35 -18.24
N LEU A 204 -18.85 -7.46 -19.35
CA LEU A 204 -18.06 -8.65 -19.66
C LEU A 204 -16.69 -8.50 -19.01
N ASN A 205 -16.50 -9.15 -17.86
CA ASN A 205 -15.18 -9.32 -17.29
C ASN A 205 -14.49 -10.49 -18.01
N LYS A 206 -13.43 -10.22 -18.78
CA LYS A 206 -12.69 -11.23 -19.54
C LYS A 206 -11.55 -11.88 -18.75
N GLU A 207 -11.32 -11.52 -17.49
CA GLU A 207 -10.14 -11.97 -16.74
C GLU A 207 -10.41 -13.04 -15.67
N ASN A 208 -11.54 -13.74 -15.73
CA ASN A 208 -11.72 -15.02 -15.03
C ASN A 208 -12.52 -15.98 -15.91
N CYS A 209 -11.93 -16.41 -17.02
CA CYS A 209 -12.25 -17.72 -17.56
C CYS A 209 -11.33 -18.72 -16.85
N PHE A 210 -11.87 -19.44 -15.85
CA PHE A 210 -11.44 -20.82 -15.70
C PHE A 210 -11.70 -21.47 -17.06
N LEU A 211 -10.65 -21.92 -17.73
CA LEU A 211 -10.78 -22.77 -18.90
C LEU A 211 -11.41 -24.09 -18.43
N SER A 212 -12.73 -24.21 -18.52
CA SER A 212 -13.30 -25.43 -19.08
C SER A 212 -13.65 -25.11 -20.53
N PHE A 213 -12.89 -25.67 -21.47
CA PHE A 213 -13.32 -25.64 -22.86
C PHE A 213 -14.30 -26.78 -23.09
N GLU A 214 -15.59 -26.46 -23.14
CA GLU A 214 -16.51 -27.18 -24.02
C GLU A 214 -16.92 -26.23 -25.15
N LEU A 215 -16.17 -26.26 -26.26
CA LEU A 215 -16.54 -25.56 -27.49
C LEU A 215 -17.72 -26.31 -28.14
N LYS A 216 -18.95 -25.92 -27.77
CA LYS A 216 -20.15 -26.14 -28.57
C LYS A 216 -20.67 -24.77 -29.01
N GLY A 217 -20.48 -24.43 -30.28
CA GLY A 217 -21.09 -23.22 -30.84
C GLY A 217 -20.31 -22.67 -32.03
N ASP A 218 -20.82 -22.97 -33.20
CA ASP A 218 -20.40 -22.57 -34.54
C ASP A 218 -20.40 -21.04 -34.70
N GLN A 219 -19.28 -20.35 -34.43
CA GLN A 219 -19.02 -18.99 -34.92
C GLN A 219 -17.53 -18.76 -35.24
N ARG A 220 -17.24 -18.63 -36.54
CA ARG A 220 -15.91 -18.30 -37.08
C ARG A 220 -15.51 -16.88 -36.67
N LYS A 221 -14.46 -16.75 -35.85
CA LYS A 221 -13.69 -15.50 -35.70
C LYS A 221 -12.23 -15.78 -36.02
N TYR A 222 -11.70 -15.04 -36.97
CA TYR A 222 -10.30 -15.03 -37.35
C TYR A 222 -9.46 -14.52 -36.17
N PHE A 223 -8.45 -15.30 -35.78
CA PHE A 223 -7.38 -14.87 -34.88
C PHE A 223 -6.18 -14.44 -35.72
N PRO A 224 -5.33 -13.52 -35.23
CA PRO A 224 -4.06 -13.20 -35.89
C PRO A 224 -3.08 -14.38 -35.77
N GLU A 225 -2.20 -14.49 -36.76
CA GLU A 225 -1.17 -15.51 -36.92
C GLU A 225 -0.39 -15.74 -35.61
N ASP A 226 -0.33 -17.02 -35.19
CA ASP A 226 0.30 -17.59 -33.99
C ASP A 226 -0.48 -17.49 -32.65
N LEU A 227 -1.00 -18.65 -32.20
CA LEU A 227 -1.53 -18.82 -30.84
C LEU A 227 -0.44 -19.44 -29.94
N THR A 228 0.08 -18.64 -29.01
CA THR A 228 0.99 -19.11 -27.95
C THR A 228 0.21 -19.37 -26.67
N ILE A 229 0.36 -20.57 -26.10
CA ILE A 229 -0.15 -20.92 -24.78
C ILE A 229 1.06 -21.02 -23.83
N GLU A 230 1.17 -20.07 -22.92
CA GLU A 230 2.18 -20.07 -21.84
C GLU A 230 1.49 -20.41 -20.52
N THR A 231 2.01 -21.39 -19.79
CA THR A 231 1.54 -21.74 -18.45
C THR A 231 2.70 -21.79 -17.46
N PHE A 232 2.47 -21.31 -16.24
CA PHE A 232 3.45 -21.37 -15.14
C PHE A 232 3.77 -22.79 -14.64
N PHE A 233 3.11 -23.81 -15.20
CA PHE A 233 3.23 -25.19 -14.77
C PHE A 233 3.42 -26.09 -16.01
N PRO A 234 4.26 -27.14 -15.90
CA PRO A 234 4.44 -28.09 -16.98
C PRO A 234 3.14 -28.85 -17.24
N PHE A 235 2.80 -29.03 -18.52
CA PHE A 235 1.76 -29.96 -18.93
C PHE A 235 2.24 -31.41 -18.71
N ASP A 236 1.31 -32.35 -18.48
CA ASP A 236 1.64 -33.78 -18.47
C ASP A 236 1.31 -34.44 -19.81
N SER A 237 0.22 -34.00 -20.44
CA SER A 237 -0.16 -34.51 -21.76
C SER A 237 -1.09 -33.54 -22.50
N ILE A 238 -1.05 -33.67 -23.83
CA ILE A 238 -1.86 -32.94 -24.78
C ILE A 238 -2.65 -33.94 -25.64
N GLU A 239 -3.95 -33.70 -25.84
CA GLU A 239 -4.81 -34.51 -26.70
C GLU A 239 -5.45 -33.67 -27.80
N ASN A 240 -5.38 -34.16 -29.04
CA ASN A 240 -6.08 -33.60 -30.18
C ASN A 240 -7.47 -34.21 -30.30
N ILE A 241 -8.51 -33.48 -29.90
CA ILE A 241 -9.91 -33.93 -30.04
C ILE A 241 -10.59 -33.38 -31.31
N GLY A 242 -9.81 -32.75 -32.20
CA GLY A 242 -10.26 -32.30 -33.52
C GLY A 242 -10.16 -33.40 -34.58
N ASN A 243 -10.68 -33.13 -35.77
CA ASN A 243 -10.65 -34.05 -36.91
C ASN A 243 -9.46 -33.78 -37.86
N GLU A 244 -8.58 -32.85 -37.51
CA GLU A 244 -7.45 -32.43 -38.33
C GLU A 244 -6.12 -32.69 -37.61
N VAL A 245 -5.03 -32.79 -38.38
CA VAL A 245 -3.68 -32.96 -37.85
C VAL A 245 -3.17 -31.61 -37.33
N ILE A 246 -2.69 -31.57 -36.09
CA ILE A 246 -2.13 -30.36 -35.47
C ILE A 246 -0.61 -30.42 -35.51
N PHE A 247 0.02 -29.31 -35.89
CA PHE A 247 1.47 -29.12 -35.78
C PHE A 247 1.78 -28.14 -34.65
N LEU A 248 2.41 -28.64 -33.58
CA LEU A 248 3.00 -27.84 -32.51
C LEU A 248 4.39 -27.40 -32.95
N THR A 249 4.64 -26.10 -33.05
CA THR A 249 5.97 -25.59 -33.39
C THR A 249 6.96 -25.73 -32.25
N GLU A 250 6.48 -25.78 -31.00
CA GLU A 250 7.27 -26.12 -29.82
C GLU A 250 6.38 -27.07 -28.98
N PRO A 251 6.76 -28.35 -28.75
CA PRO A 251 8.08 -28.97 -28.95
C PRO A 251 8.29 -29.65 -30.32
N HIS A 252 7.90 -29.03 -31.45
CA HIS A 252 7.99 -29.64 -32.80
C HIS A 252 7.26 -30.99 -32.92
N LEU A 253 6.00 -31.03 -32.45
CA LEU A 253 5.20 -32.25 -32.37
C LEU A 253 4.07 -32.23 -33.40
N THR A 254 3.78 -33.38 -34.01
CA THR A 254 2.54 -33.58 -34.79
C THR A 254 1.56 -34.40 -33.96
N LEU A 255 0.31 -33.94 -33.85
CA LEU A 255 -0.79 -34.66 -33.18
C LEU A 255 -1.87 -35.02 -34.20
N LEU A 256 -2.10 -36.31 -34.41
CA LEU A 256 -3.20 -36.83 -35.23
C LEU A 256 -4.55 -36.69 -34.50
N PRO A 257 -5.68 -36.69 -35.22
CA PRO A 257 -7.01 -36.74 -34.61
C PRO A 257 -7.15 -37.89 -33.60
N GLY A 258 -7.53 -37.58 -32.36
CA GLY A 258 -7.65 -38.52 -31.25
C GLY A 258 -6.32 -38.92 -30.59
N GLU A 259 -5.17 -38.39 -31.06
CA GLU A 259 -3.87 -38.70 -30.49
C GLU A 259 -3.63 -37.90 -29.20
N LYS A 260 -3.26 -38.63 -28.14
CA LYS A 260 -2.79 -38.08 -26.87
C LYS A 260 -1.28 -38.32 -26.75
N LYS A 261 -0.51 -37.27 -26.48
CA LYS A 261 0.93 -37.37 -26.22
C LYS A 261 1.28 -36.76 -24.88
N GLU A 262 2.18 -37.42 -24.17
CA GLU A 262 2.85 -36.84 -23.01
C GLU A 262 3.81 -35.76 -23.50
N ILE A 263 3.74 -34.59 -22.87
CA ILE A 263 4.63 -33.47 -23.13
C ILE A 263 5.17 -33.00 -21.79
N HIS A 264 6.41 -32.56 -21.75
CA HIS A 264 7.02 -31.96 -20.56
C HIS A 264 7.62 -30.62 -20.96
N GLY A 265 6.91 -29.52 -20.66
CA GLY A 265 7.31 -28.17 -21.03
C GLY A 265 6.30 -27.11 -20.62
N GLU A 266 6.74 -25.85 -20.57
CA GLU A 266 5.96 -24.69 -20.08
C GLU A 266 5.29 -23.88 -21.21
N VAL A 267 5.64 -24.16 -22.47
CA VAL A 267 5.21 -23.37 -23.64
C VAL A 267 4.78 -24.29 -24.78
N ILE A 268 3.60 -24.03 -25.36
CA ILE A 268 3.11 -24.67 -26.58
C ILE A 268 2.75 -23.59 -27.60
N LYS A 269 3.29 -23.70 -28.82
CA LYS A 269 2.95 -22.83 -29.95
C LYS A 269 2.22 -23.62 -31.03
N LEU A 270 1.11 -23.07 -31.51
CA LEU A 270 0.26 -23.68 -32.55
C LEU A 270 0.42 -22.93 -33.87
N ASN A 271 0.65 -23.67 -34.96
CA ASN A 271 0.70 -23.10 -36.30
C ASN A 271 -0.72 -23.09 -36.90
N ASP A 272 -1.19 -21.92 -37.33
CA ASP A 272 -2.61 -21.66 -37.62
C ASP A 272 -3.10 -22.29 -38.94
N LYS A 273 -4.36 -22.77 -38.96
CA LYS A 273 -5.32 -22.49 -40.04
C LYS A 273 -6.78 -22.95 -39.85
N ASP A 274 -7.13 -23.82 -38.91
CA ASP A 274 -8.54 -24.15 -38.63
C ASP A 274 -8.76 -24.57 -37.17
N SER A 275 -10.02 -24.50 -36.72
CA SER A 275 -10.43 -24.56 -35.30
C SER A 275 -9.92 -25.79 -34.55
N VAL A 276 -8.84 -25.63 -33.79
CA VAL A 276 -8.26 -26.68 -32.97
C VAL A 276 -8.94 -26.76 -31.60
N LYS A 277 -9.28 -27.97 -31.17
CA LYS A 277 -9.65 -28.28 -29.78
C LYS A 277 -8.53 -29.10 -29.13
N VAL A 278 -7.95 -28.55 -28.06
CA VAL A 278 -6.89 -29.18 -27.28
C VAL A 278 -7.35 -29.33 -25.83
N THR A 279 -7.16 -30.52 -25.26
CA THR A 279 -7.31 -30.74 -23.81
C THR A 279 -5.92 -30.93 -23.21
N CYS A 280 -5.58 -30.14 -22.20
CA CYS A 280 -4.36 -30.29 -21.42
C CYS A 280 -4.66 -30.95 -20.08
N HIS A 281 -3.89 -31.98 -19.71
CA HIS A 281 -4.00 -32.62 -18.40
C HIS A 281 -2.89 -32.11 -17.46
N LEU A 282 -3.28 -31.66 -16.27
CA LEU A 282 -2.38 -31.29 -15.17
C LEU A 282 -2.14 -32.51 -14.26
N PRO A 283 -1.04 -32.54 -13.47
CA PRO A 283 -0.73 -33.65 -12.57
C PRO A 283 -1.87 -34.02 -11.62
N SER A 284 -2.05 -35.33 -11.41
CA SER A 284 -3.07 -35.95 -10.56
C SER A 284 -3.08 -35.41 -9.12
N TYR A 285 -1.96 -34.87 -8.64
CA TYR A 285 -1.86 -34.21 -7.33
C TYR A 285 -2.71 -32.92 -7.23
N TYR A 286 -3.05 -32.28 -8.36
CA TYR A 286 -3.81 -31.03 -8.42
C TYR A 286 -5.28 -31.20 -8.81
N GLN A 287 -5.66 -32.32 -9.44
CA GLN A 287 -7.08 -32.68 -9.58
C GLN A 287 -7.76 -32.74 -8.20
N LEU A 288 -7.04 -33.22 -7.17
CA LEU A 288 -7.53 -33.22 -5.79
C LEU A 288 -7.86 -31.81 -5.25
N ALA A 289 -7.08 -30.78 -5.59
CA ALA A 289 -7.29 -29.42 -5.08
C ALA A 289 -8.44 -28.68 -5.79
N ASN A 290 -8.63 -28.95 -7.08
CA ASN A 290 -9.75 -28.40 -7.87
C ASN A 290 -11.06 -29.16 -7.65
N GLU A 291 -11.01 -30.45 -7.35
CA GLU A 291 -12.21 -31.22 -6.98
C GLU A 291 -12.75 -30.80 -5.60
N ILE A 292 -11.89 -30.42 -4.64
CA ILE A 292 -12.31 -29.94 -3.32
C ILE A 292 -13.05 -28.58 -3.39
N THR A 293 -12.80 -27.76 -4.41
CA THR A 293 -13.38 -26.40 -4.52
C THR A 293 -14.66 -26.32 -5.37
N ASN A 294 -14.99 -27.33 -6.17
CA ASN A 294 -16.19 -27.35 -7.03
C ASN A 294 -17.28 -28.36 -6.65
N TYR A 295 -17.16 -29.06 -5.53
CA TYR A 295 -18.28 -29.86 -5.03
C TYR A 295 -19.36 -28.99 -4.38
N LYS A 296 -20.36 -28.58 -5.18
CA LYS A 296 -21.76 -28.64 -4.73
C LYS A 296 -22.15 -30.11 -4.70
N CYS A 297 -21.72 -30.78 -3.65
CA CYS A 297 -22.06 -32.15 -3.38
C CYS A 297 -23.54 -32.22 -2.98
N GLN A 298 -24.41 -32.61 -3.91
CA GLN A 298 -25.56 -33.44 -3.55
C GLN A 298 -25.03 -34.86 -3.32
N VAL A 299 -24.34 -35.07 -2.19
CA VAL A 299 -24.17 -36.43 -1.65
C VAL A 299 -25.52 -36.78 -1.05
N SER A 300 -26.14 -37.86 -1.51
CA SER A 300 -27.24 -38.43 -0.72
C SER A 300 -26.65 -38.95 0.59
N ALA A 301 -27.38 -38.79 1.70
CA ALA A 301 -26.90 -39.16 3.04
C ALA A 301 -26.53 -40.67 3.19
N GLU A 302 -26.73 -41.49 2.15
CA GLU A 302 -26.35 -42.90 2.08
C GLU A 302 -24.86 -43.15 1.77
N GLU A 303 -24.16 -42.25 1.07
CA GLU A 303 -22.73 -42.48 0.71
C GLU A 303 -21.77 -42.17 1.86
N ILE A 304 -22.19 -41.36 2.85
CA ILE A 304 -21.37 -41.01 4.02
C ILE A 304 -21.43 -42.11 5.10
N ASN A 305 -22.53 -42.86 5.19
CA ASN A 305 -22.71 -43.89 6.23
C ASN A 305 -22.16 -45.29 5.87
N ASN A 306 -21.79 -45.53 4.61
CA ASN A 306 -21.23 -46.83 4.18
C ASN A 306 -19.69 -46.83 4.05
N LEU A 307 -19.03 -45.69 4.25
CA LEU A 307 -17.59 -45.66 4.58
C LEU A 307 -17.43 -46.08 6.05
N ASN A 308 -17.45 -47.39 6.30
CA ASN A 308 -16.77 -47.98 7.45
C ASN A 308 -15.24 -47.82 7.25
N LEU A 309 -14.77 -46.57 7.14
CA LEU A 309 -13.59 -46.20 7.87
C LEU A 309 -14.02 -46.36 9.34
N HIS A 310 -13.61 -47.45 9.95
CA HIS A 310 -13.16 -47.34 11.33
C HIS A 310 -12.03 -46.28 11.32
N ALA A 311 -12.39 -45.00 11.22
CA ALA A 311 -11.81 -44.02 12.07
C ALA A 311 -12.27 -44.48 13.45
N THR A 312 -11.53 -45.45 14.01
CA THR A 312 -11.27 -45.37 15.42
C THR A 312 -10.90 -43.92 15.63
N THR A 313 -11.79 -43.17 16.27
CA THR A 313 -11.36 -42.09 17.14
C THR A 313 -10.53 -42.75 18.23
N GLU A 314 -9.38 -43.32 17.86
CA GLU A 314 -8.20 -43.17 18.67
C GLU A 314 -8.09 -41.66 18.75
N GLU A 315 -8.69 -41.10 19.80
CA GLU A 315 -8.23 -39.85 20.37
C GLU A 315 -6.72 -40.04 20.42
N THR A 316 -6.01 -39.50 19.43
CA THR A 316 -4.56 -39.51 19.43
C THR A 316 -4.23 -38.74 20.69
N GLU A 317 -3.94 -39.46 21.77
CA GLU A 317 -3.68 -38.91 23.08
C GLU A 317 -2.60 -37.86 22.88
N THR A 318 -3.00 -36.59 22.87
CA THR A 318 -2.05 -35.53 22.69
C THR A 318 -1.17 -35.57 23.92
N LEU A 319 0.13 -35.85 23.72
CA LEU A 319 1.07 -35.90 24.81
C LEU A 319 0.92 -34.63 25.66
N PRO A 320 0.85 -34.76 27.00
CA PRO A 320 0.78 -33.60 27.88
C PRO A 320 2.00 -32.70 27.63
N PRO A 321 1.93 -31.40 27.96
CA PRO A 321 3.04 -30.50 27.71
C PRO A 321 4.26 -30.98 28.52
N ALA A 322 5.30 -31.43 27.82
CA ALA A 322 6.49 -32.00 28.45
C ALA A 322 7.44 -30.92 29.00
N ALA A 323 7.18 -29.65 28.71
CA ALA A 323 7.95 -28.51 29.20
C ALA A 323 7.03 -27.35 29.59
N PHE A 324 7.53 -26.49 30.49
CA PHE A 324 6.87 -25.25 30.89
C PHE A 324 7.88 -24.20 31.35
N CYS A 325 7.50 -22.93 31.24
CA CYS A 325 8.31 -21.82 31.75
C CYS A 325 8.02 -21.59 33.23
N THR A 326 9.06 -21.38 34.03
CA THR A 326 8.93 -21.14 35.49
C THR A 326 9.37 -19.77 35.95
N ASN A 327 10.23 -19.11 35.19
CA ASN A 327 10.78 -17.82 35.57
C ASN A 327 11.17 -16.99 34.34
N PHE A 328 11.11 -15.67 34.47
CA PHE A 328 11.65 -14.70 33.54
C PHE A 328 12.53 -13.71 34.30
N ASN A 329 13.83 -13.69 33.97
CA ASN A 329 14.78 -12.74 34.55
C ASN A 329 15.70 -12.20 33.45
N GLN A 330 15.84 -10.88 33.36
CA GLN A 330 16.78 -10.21 32.45
C GLN A 330 16.78 -10.77 31.01
N HIS A 331 15.59 -10.90 30.38
CA HIS A 331 15.41 -11.41 29.00
C HIS A 331 15.59 -12.92 28.81
N GLN A 332 15.77 -13.66 29.89
CA GLN A 332 15.93 -15.10 29.88
C GLN A 332 14.70 -15.78 30.51
N PHE A 333 14.10 -16.71 29.77
CA PHE A 333 13.10 -17.63 30.31
C PHE A 333 13.76 -18.93 30.73
N THR A 334 13.47 -19.41 31.93
CA THR A 334 13.90 -20.73 32.39
C THR A 334 12.84 -21.76 32.02
N ILE A 335 13.23 -22.74 31.21
CA ILE A 335 12.39 -23.87 30.81
C ILE A 335 12.70 -25.06 31.71
N ASN A 336 11.66 -25.59 32.36
CA ASN A 336 11.72 -26.87 33.03
C ASN A 336 11.06 -27.93 32.15
N SER A 337 11.67 -29.11 32.07
CA SER A 337 11.11 -30.26 31.38
C SER A 337 11.40 -31.56 32.13
N SER A 338 10.45 -32.48 32.09
CA SER A 338 10.56 -33.81 32.68
C SER A 338 11.02 -34.88 31.69
N GLN A 339 11.17 -34.54 30.40
CA GLN A 339 11.45 -35.49 29.33
C GLN A 339 12.46 -34.90 28.33
N ASN A 340 13.20 -35.78 27.66
CA ASN A 340 14.05 -35.36 26.54
C ASN A 340 13.17 -35.15 25.31
N PHE A 341 13.26 -33.98 24.68
CA PHE A 341 12.58 -33.66 23.44
C PHE A 341 13.59 -33.23 22.38
N GLU A 342 13.21 -33.27 21.11
CA GLU A 342 14.10 -32.99 19.97
C GLU A 342 14.07 -31.52 19.55
N LYS A 343 12.91 -30.86 19.74
CA LYS A 343 12.70 -29.44 19.42
C LYS A 343 11.70 -28.82 20.39
N ILE A 344 11.77 -27.51 20.54
CA ILE A 344 10.76 -26.71 21.25
C ILE A 344 10.20 -25.67 20.30
N TRP A 345 8.89 -25.55 20.26
CA TRP A 345 8.19 -24.45 19.60
C TRP A 345 7.64 -23.55 20.68
N TRP A 346 8.08 -22.30 20.73
CA TRP A 346 7.59 -21.30 21.65
C TRP A 346 6.94 -20.12 20.94
N GLN A 347 5.99 -19.49 21.64
CA GLN A 347 5.30 -18.31 21.19
C GLN A 347 5.21 -17.24 22.27
N ILE A 348 5.40 -15.97 21.90
CA ILE A 348 5.12 -14.82 22.77
C ILE A 348 4.03 -13.95 22.12
N SER A 349 3.06 -13.53 22.92
CA SER A 349 1.92 -12.72 22.50
C SER A 349 1.48 -11.79 23.63
N ASP A 350 0.99 -10.61 23.31
CA ASP A 350 0.25 -9.74 24.23
C ASP A 350 -1.20 -10.19 24.44
N ASN A 351 -1.70 -11.08 23.57
CA ASN A 351 -3.00 -11.72 23.68
C ASN A 351 -2.89 -13.12 24.31
N LEU A 352 -3.66 -13.38 25.36
CA LEU A 352 -3.64 -14.64 26.12
C LEU A 352 -3.98 -15.88 25.28
N ASP A 353 -4.79 -15.71 24.23
CA ASP A 353 -5.19 -16.77 23.30
C ASP A 353 -4.20 -16.99 22.15
N PHE A 354 -3.21 -16.11 22.01
CA PHE A 354 -2.23 -16.09 20.91
C PHE A 354 -2.90 -16.01 19.53
N SER A 355 -4.04 -15.31 19.45
CA SER A 355 -4.73 -15.00 18.19
C SER A 355 -3.84 -14.22 17.21
N VAL A 356 -2.92 -13.41 17.73
CA VAL A 356 -1.89 -12.72 16.97
C VAL A 356 -0.52 -13.05 17.57
N VAL A 357 0.39 -13.59 16.77
CA VAL A 357 1.77 -13.85 17.18
C VAL A 357 2.69 -13.18 16.17
N ILE A 358 3.55 -12.29 16.66
CA ILE A 358 4.54 -11.58 15.85
C ILE A 358 5.51 -12.62 15.26
N PRO A 359 5.96 -12.50 14.00
CA PRO A 359 6.88 -13.48 13.39
C PRO A 359 8.13 -13.79 14.23
N ASN A 360 8.73 -12.77 14.85
CA ASN A 360 9.87 -12.89 15.78
C ASN A 360 9.57 -13.75 17.01
N PHE A 361 8.30 -13.84 17.40
CA PHE A 361 7.84 -14.58 18.56
C PHE A 361 7.12 -15.87 18.18
N ASN A 362 7.38 -16.43 17.01
CA ASN A 362 6.88 -17.74 16.61
C ASN A 362 8.06 -18.60 16.15
N ILE A 363 8.75 -19.26 17.08
CA ILE A 363 10.05 -19.89 16.80
C ILE A 363 10.09 -21.34 17.26
N ILE A 364 10.67 -22.20 16.42
CA ILE A 364 11.08 -23.56 16.72
C ILE A 364 12.59 -23.56 16.90
N THR A 365 13.06 -23.91 18.09
CA THR A 365 14.49 -24.02 18.40
C THR A 365 14.85 -25.44 18.82
N LYS A 366 16.15 -25.70 18.92
CA LYS A 366 16.67 -26.88 19.62
C LYS A 366 16.29 -26.82 21.11
N PRO A 367 16.28 -27.96 21.80
CA PRO A 367 16.05 -28.03 23.24
C PRO A 367 17.05 -27.16 23.98
N SER A 368 16.57 -26.39 24.94
CA SER A 368 17.38 -25.54 25.80
C SER A 368 16.65 -25.38 27.12
N GLU A 369 17.41 -25.33 28.22
CA GLU A 369 16.90 -24.93 29.54
C GLU A 369 16.60 -23.43 29.61
N LYS A 370 17.08 -22.67 28.62
CA LYS A 370 16.98 -21.21 28.58
C LYS A 370 16.53 -20.71 27.21
N LEU A 371 15.52 -19.85 27.17
CA LEU A 371 15.23 -19.03 25.99
C LEU A 371 15.74 -17.62 26.24
N LEU A 372 16.62 -17.14 25.38
CA LEU A 372 17.14 -15.78 25.42
C LEU A 372 16.46 -14.97 24.31
N LEU A 373 15.86 -13.84 24.68
CA LEU A 373 15.43 -12.86 23.69
C LEU A 373 16.65 -12.08 23.19
N SER A 374 16.76 -11.90 21.89
CA SER A 374 17.78 -11.03 21.33
C SER A 374 17.39 -9.56 21.54
N LEU A 375 18.37 -8.65 21.46
CA LEU A 375 18.11 -7.21 21.56
C LEU A 375 17.14 -6.71 20.49
N ILE A 376 17.12 -7.34 19.31
CA ILE A 376 16.16 -6.99 18.24
C ILE A 376 14.75 -7.47 18.59
N ASP A 377 14.60 -8.65 19.19
CA ASP A 377 13.30 -9.18 19.62
C ASP A 377 12.69 -8.33 20.74
N GLU A 378 13.52 -7.81 21.64
CA GLU A 378 13.07 -6.89 22.68
C GLU A 378 12.43 -5.60 22.13
N THR A 379 12.74 -5.21 20.90
CA THR A 379 12.10 -4.03 20.27
C THR A 379 10.61 -4.23 20.04
N PHE A 380 10.11 -5.47 20.06
CA PHE A 380 8.68 -5.80 19.98
C PHE A 380 7.96 -5.82 21.33
N ILE A 381 8.68 -5.67 22.45
CA ILE A 381 8.09 -5.72 23.79
C ILE A 381 7.99 -4.31 24.34
N ASN A 382 6.77 -3.80 24.48
CA ASN A 382 6.50 -2.53 25.14
C ASN A 382 6.71 -2.61 26.66
N PRO A 383 7.20 -1.55 27.32
CA PRO A 383 7.36 -1.52 28.76
C PRO A 383 6.01 -1.52 29.48
N SER A 384 5.99 -2.05 30.71
CA SER A 384 4.79 -2.10 31.56
C SER A 384 3.57 -2.73 30.88
N HIS A 385 3.81 -3.61 29.91
CA HIS A 385 2.79 -4.34 29.20
C HIS A 385 2.93 -5.83 29.48
N LYS A 386 1.79 -6.49 29.66
CA LYS A 386 1.71 -7.91 29.99
C LYS A 386 1.76 -8.75 28.73
N TYR A 387 2.66 -9.71 28.71
CA TYR A 387 2.83 -10.68 27.65
C TYR A 387 2.65 -12.09 28.19
N TYR A 388 2.46 -13.02 27.27
CA TYR A 388 2.23 -14.43 27.55
C TYR A 388 3.18 -15.26 26.69
N LEU A 389 3.90 -16.18 27.33
CA LEU A 389 4.73 -17.19 26.68
C LEU A 389 4.00 -18.53 26.74
N ARG A 390 3.93 -19.26 25.63
CA ARG A 390 3.56 -20.69 25.64
C ARG A 390 4.54 -21.49 24.82
N LEU A 391 4.63 -22.79 25.11
CA LEU A 391 5.56 -23.67 24.42
C LEU A 391 4.98 -25.08 24.22
N LYS A 392 5.45 -25.79 23.21
CA LYS A 392 5.21 -27.21 22.99
C LYS A 392 6.47 -27.89 22.51
N THR A 393 6.61 -29.17 22.79
CA THR A 393 7.80 -29.95 22.50
C THR A 393 7.54 -30.93 21.35
N PHE A 394 8.58 -31.26 20.60
CA PHE A 394 8.54 -32.30 19.57
C PHE A 394 9.33 -33.52 20.05
N GLN A 395 8.71 -34.69 20.05
CA GLN A 395 9.32 -35.95 20.44
C GLN A 395 8.63 -37.10 19.71
N ASN A 396 9.40 -38.10 19.27
CA ASN A 396 8.85 -39.31 18.62
C ASN A 396 7.95 -38.99 17.42
N ASN A 397 8.38 -38.04 16.57
CA ASN A 397 7.62 -37.54 15.43
C ASN A 397 6.27 -36.88 15.75
N GLN A 398 6.02 -36.50 17.01
CA GLN A 398 4.78 -35.88 17.44
C GLN A 398 5.04 -34.57 18.23
N TRP A 399 4.17 -33.59 18.02
CA TRP A 399 4.14 -32.38 18.86
C TRP A 399 3.26 -32.61 20.09
N SER A 400 3.71 -32.18 21.25
CA SER A 400 2.88 -32.13 22.46
C SER A 400 1.76 -31.10 22.32
N SER A 401 0.82 -31.14 23.26
CA SER A 401 -0.08 -30.01 23.50
C SER A 401 0.70 -28.76 23.94
N TRP A 402 0.12 -27.57 23.72
CA TRP A 402 0.66 -26.31 24.22
C TRP A 402 0.64 -26.27 25.75
N SER A 403 1.70 -25.73 26.35
CA SER A 403 1.76 -25.43 27.78
C SER A 403 0.70 -24.40 28.16
N LYS A 404 0.37 -24.32 29.46
CA LYS A 404 -0.35 -23.17 29.99
C LYS A 404 0.44 -21.88 29.70
N PRO A 405 -0.21 -20.77 29.31
CA PRO A 405 0.46 -19.50 29.10
C PRO A 405 1.13 -18.99 30.38
N PHE A 406 2.41 -18.67 30.31
CA PHE A 406 3.20 -18.03 31.36
C PHE A 406 3.18 -16.51 31.15
N ALA A 407 2.54 -15.79 32.06
CA ALA A 407 2.46 -14.33 31.97
C ALA A 407 3.72 -13.66 32.50
N PHE A 408 4.20 -12.61 31.84
CA PHE A 408 5.35 -11.82 32.26
C PHE A 408 5.23 -10.37 31.82
N GLU A 409 6.04 -9.50 32.41
CA GLU A 409 6.18 -8.09 32.05
C GLU A 409 7.67 -7.76 31.94
N ILE A 410 8.03 -6.80 31.11
CA ILE A 410 9.41 -6.30 31.02
C ILE A 410 9.47 -4.89 31.59
N GLU A 411 10.30 -4.71 32.62
CA GLU A 411 10.72 -3.40 33.09
C GLU A 411 11.86 -2.90 32.20
N LYS A 412 11.55 -1.92 31.35
CA LYS A 412 12.51 -1.22 30.49
C LYS A 412 12.03 0.21 30.26
N PRO A 413 12.88 1.16 29.85
CA PRO A 413 12.44 2.54 29.65
C PRO A 413 11.47 2.66 28.46
N GLU A 414 10.58 3.65 28.51
CA GLU A 414 9.70 4.00 27.37
C GLU A 414 10.51 4.50 26.17
N SER A 415 9.99 4.25 24.96
CA SER A 415 10.55 4.81 23.73
C SER A 415 10.35 6.32 23.69
N LEU A 416 11.33 7.06 23.17
CA LEU A 416 11.19 8.50 22.96
C LEU A 416 10.21 8.80 21.83
N GLN A 417 9.18 9.56 22.16
CA GLN A 417 8.30 10.19 21.20
C GLN A 417 8.78 11.62 20.95
N ASN A 418 8.53 12.16 19.75
CA ASN A 418 8.83 13.55 19.42
C ASN A 418 10.31 13.95 19.60
N VAL A 419 11.24 13.16 19.09
CA VAL A 419 12.63 13.63 18.95
C VAL A 419 12.66 14.71 17.85
N GLU A 420 12.99 15.92 18.25
CA GLU A 420 13.01 17.10 17.39
C GLU A 420 14.44 17.46 17.00
N PHE A 421 14.56 17.99 15.79
CA PHE A 421 15.79 18.56 15.29
C PHE A 421 15.67 20.08 15.32
N ASN A 422 16.64 20.74 15.95
CA ASN A 422 16.68 22.18 16.14
C ASN A 422 18.01 22.75 15.63
N LYS A 423 17.96 23.91 14.97
CA LYS A 423 19.14 24.70 14.59
C LYS A 423 19.17 25.97 15.43
N GLU A 424 20.24 26.14 16.20
CA GLU A 424 20.48 27.34 16.98
C GLU A 424 21.82 27.93 16.52
N ASN A 425 21.75 29.07 15.82
CA ASN A 425 22.90 29.64 15.09
C ASN A 425 23.46 28.64 14.05
N ASP A 426 24.76 28.35 14.11
CA ASP A 426 25.43 27.37 13.24
C ASP A 426 25.56 25.97 13.86
N HIS A 427 24.93 25.76 15.01
CA HIS A 427 24.92 24.49 15.74
C HIS A 427 23.59 23.76 15.58
N PHE A 428 23.67 22.43 15.60
CA PHE A 428 22.56 21.53 15.34
C PHE A 428 22.32 20.68 16.57
N TYR A 429 21.06 20.51 16.95
CA TYR A 429 20.71 19.80 18.16
C TYR A 429 19.60 18.78 17.88
N LEU A 430 19.69 17.63 18.54
CA LEU A 430 18.54 16.79 18.81
C LEU A 430 18.06 17.09 20.21
N SER A 431 16.75 17.23 20.38
CA SER A 431 16.13 17.39 21.69
C SER A 431 14.84 16.58 21.78
N TRP A 432 14.46 16.20 23.00
CA TRP A 432 13.25 15.42 23.23
C TRP A 432 12.61 15.79 24.56
N ASP A 433 11.28 15.77 24.59
CA ASP A 433 10.51 16.02 25.78
C ASP A 433 10.36 14.73 26.59
N ARG A 434 11.05 14.64 27.73
CA ARG A 434 10.89 13.56 28.70
C ARG A 434 11.07 14.13 30.11
N LYS A 435 10.34 13.57 31.07
CA LYS A 435 10.54 13.93 32.48
C LYS A 435 11.91 13.42 32.90
N LYS A 436 12.74 14.32 33.44
CA LYS A 436 14.09 13.97 33.88
C LYS A 436 14.04 12.83 34.88
N ASP A 437 14.69 11.74 34.53
CA ASP A 437 14.99 10.60 35.40
C ASP A 437 16.50 10.48 35.47
N ASN A 438 17.05 10.51 36.69
CA ASN A 438 18.51 10.55 36.89
C ASN A 438 19.19 9.20 36.57
N GLU A 439 18.42 8.14 36.32
CA GLU A 439 18.95 6.83 35.97
C GLU A 439 18.95 6.54 34.45
N GLU A 440 18.45 7.47 33.63
CA GLU A 440 18.34 7.27 32.19
C GLU A 440 19.56 7.80 31.44
N THR A 441 20.05 6.99 30.50
CA THR A 441 21.11 7.35 29.56
C THR A 441 20.56 7.30 28.13
N PHE A 442 20.86 8.31 27.33
CA PHE A 442 20.42 8.41 25.94
C PHE A 442 21.58 8.07 25.01
N TYR A 443 21.38 7.05 24.17
CA TYR A 443 22.31 6.62 23.14
C TYR A 443 21.85 7.18 21.80
N ILE A 444 22.70 7.98 21.17
CA ILE A 444 22.38 8.67 19.91
C ILE A 444 23.14 8.00 18.77
N TYR A 445 22.39 7.53 17.79
CA TYR A 445 22.92 6.89 16.61
C TYR A 445 22.68 7.75 15.38
N GLY A 446 23.65 7.79 14.47
CA GLY A 446 23.63 8.62 13.26
C GLY A 446 24.20 7.88 12.06
N SER A 447 23.50 7.92 10.92
CA SER A 447 23.98 7.32 9.67
C SER A 447 23.53 8.11 8.43
N ASN A 448 24.24 7.89 7.33
CA ASN A 448 23.83 8.32 5.99
C ASN A 448 23.01 7.25 5.25
N ASN A 449 22.91 6.04 5.80
CA ASN A 449 22.05 4.97 5.31
C ASN A 449 20.67 5.11 5.99
N LYS A 450 19.58 5.21 5.23
CA LYS A 450 18.22 5.37 5.78
C LYS A 450 17.77 4.15 6.59
N ASP A 451 18.26 2.99 6.17
CA ASP A 451 17.97 1.65 6.66
C ASP A 451 19.03 1.15 7.66
N PHE A 452 19.79 2.06 8.29
CA PHE A 452 20.79 1.66 9.27
C PHE A 452 20.15 1.01 10.51
N LEU A 453 20.85 0.00 11.04
CA LEU A 453 20.60 -0.53 12.37
C LEU A 453 21.53 0.17 13.37
N PRO A 454 21.03 0.74 14.48
CA PRO A 454 21.87 1.14 15.60
C PRO A 454 22.91 0.05 15.92
N SER A 455 24.17 0.44 16.17
CA SER A 455 25.26 -0.51 16.40
C SER A 455 25.05 -1.40 17.63
N LEU A 456 24.08 -1.03 18.49
CA LEU A 456 23.52 -1.88 19.54
C LEU A 456 22.93 -3.21 19.03
N TYR A 457 22.32 -3.21 17.84
CA TYR A 457 21.65 -4.38 17.27
C TYR A 457 22.51 -5.11 16.22
N SER A 458 23.35 -4.37 15.50
CA SER A 458 24.22 -4.92 14.47
C SER A 458 25.49 -4.10 14.32
N ASN A 459 26.64 -4.77 14.31
CA ASN A 459 27.92 -4.15 14.01
C ASN A 459 28.23 -4.10 12.50
N VAL A 460 27.24 -4.37 11.63
CA VAL A 460 27.45 -4.47 10.18
C VAL A 460 26.50 -3.56 9.41
N ASP A 461 27.05 -2.78 8.48
CA ASP A 461 26.30 -2.02 7.48
C ASP A 461 26.45 -2.70 6.10
N TYR A 462 25.41 -3.39 5.62
CA TYR A 462 25.48 -4.16 4.38
C TYR A 462 25.49 -3.29 3.11
N ASN A 463 26.58 -3.25 2.36
CA ASN A 463 26.61 -2.50 1.10
C ASN A 463 26.11 -3.32 -0.08
N LYS A 464 26.27 -4.63 -0.04
CA LYS A 464 25.81 -5.55 -1.09
C LYS A 464 25.51 -6.93 -0.52
N ILE A 465 24.33 -7.45 -0.86
CA ILE A 465 23.86 -8.81 -0.54
C ILE A 465 23.57 -9.52 -1.86
N SER A 466 23.95 -10.79 -1.98
CA SER A 466 23.62 -11.65 -3.12
C SER A 466 23.09 -12.98 -2.60
N GLY A 467 21.84 -13.29 -2.92
CA GLY A 467 21.04 -14.31 -2.24
C GLY A 467 20.93 -14.00 -0.75
N LEU A 468 21.51 -14.88 0.06
CA LEU A 468 21.63 -14.72 1.52
C LEU A 468 23.09 -14.57 1.97
N GLN A 469 23.99 -14.18 1.05
CA GLN A 469 25.40 -13.95 1.33
C GLN A 469 25.74 -12.47 1.29
N VAL A 470 26.51 -12.02 2.27
CA VAL A 470 27.07 -10.67 2.30
C VAL A 470 28.25 -10.60 1.35
N VAL A 471 28.10 -9.86 0.26
CA VAL A 471 29.18 -9.65 -0.73
C VAL A 471 30.06 -8.48 -0.31
N GLN A 472 29.45 -7.43 0.26
CA GLN A 472 30.16 -6.26 0.75
C GLN A 472 29.44 -5.70 1.97
N ALA A 473 30.20 -5.41 3.03
CA ALA A 473 29.70 -4.71 4.19
C ALA A 473 30.81 -3.88 4.85
N ASN A 474 30.40 -2.89 5.64
CA ASN A 474 31.28 -2.11 6.50
C ASN A 474 30.96 -2.41 7.96
N GLU A 475 31.90 -2.09 8.85
CA GLU A 475 31.59 -2.03 10.28
C GLU A 475 30.66 -0.84 10.57
N SER A 476 29.62 -1.10 11.36
CA SER A 476 28.64 -0.10 11.76
C SER A 476 29.15 0.70 12.96
N ASN A 477 29.79 1.83 12.67
CA ASN A 477 30.27 2.78 13.68
C ASN A 477 29.33 3.99 13.78
N ASN A 478 28.05 3.71 14.02
CA ASN A 478 26.99 4.72 14.00
C ASN A 478 26.54 5.22 15.37
N LEU A 479 27.17 4.80 16.47
CA LEU A 479 27.00 5.42 17.79
C LEU A 479 27.76 6.75 17.82
N ILE A 480 27.04 7.85 18.03
CA ILE A 480 27.56 9.21 17.92
C ILE A 480 27.86 9.79 19.29
N ASP A 481 26.93 9.61 20.23
CA ASP A 481 27.05 10.16 21.58
C ASP A 481 26.25 9.34 22.60
N ILE A 482 26.63 9.49 23.86
CA ILE A 482 25.95 8.95 25.04
C ILE A 482 25.82 10.08 26.05
N THR A 483 24.59 10.47 26.39
CA THR A 483 24.34 11.61 27.29
C THR A 483 23.22 11.32 28.29
N THR A 484 23.22 12.00 29.43
CA THR A 484 22.09 12.03 30.37
C THR A 484 21.22 13.28 30.18
N GLU A 485 21.64 14.20 29.31
CA GLU A 485 20.90 15.42 28.99
C GLU A 485 19.85 15.16 27.92
N HIS A 486 18.76 15.93 27.94
CA HIS A 486 17.61 15.78 27.03
C HIS A 486 17.79 16.55 25.70
N LYS A 487 19.01 17.02 25.48
CA LYS A 487 19.45 17.78 24.31
C LYS A 487 20.90 17.40 24.06
N VAL A 488 21.23 17.12 22.80
CA VAL A 488 22.60 16.81 22.38
C VAL A 488 22.93 17.60 21.12
N GLU A 489 24.13 18.15 21.06
CA GLU A 489 24.66 18.76 19.84
C GLU A 489 25.08 17.67 18.86
N ILE A 490 24.62 17.76 17.62
CA ILE A 490 24.97 16.82 16.56
C ILE A 490 25.81 17.50 15.48
N GLY A 491 26.79 16.76 14.96
CA GLY A 491 27.59 17.22 13.82
C GLY A 491 26.83 17.21 12.49
N LYS A 492 27.47 17.73 11.44
CA LYS A 492 26.93 17.79 10.05
C LYS A 492 27.18 16.51 9.23
N ASN A 493 27.37 15.37 9.90
CA ASN A 493 27.96 14.18 9.28
C ASN A 493 26.92 13.17 8.79
N PHE A 494 25.70 13.19 9.33
CA PHE A 494 24.73 12.12 9.15
C PHE A 494 23.34 12.62 8.77
N ALA A 495 22.72 12.00 7.78
CA ALA A 495 21.39 12.38 7.30
C ALA A 495 20.23 11.89 8.20
N TYR A 496 20.48 10.87 9.03
CA TYR A 496 19.46 10.16 9.80
C TYR A 496 19.94 9.89 11.22
N TYR A 497 19.04 10.04 12.18
CA TYR A 497 19.33 9.79 13.59
C TYR A 497 18.27 8.95 14.28
N ARG A 498 18.68 8.25 15.34
CA ARG A 498 17.81 7.60 16.31
C ARG A 498 18.33 7.80 17.72
N VAL A 499 17.43 7.83 18.68
CA VAL A 499 17.77 7.86 20.11
C VAL A 499 17.18 6.62 20.77
N ILE A 500 18.00 5.93 21.56
CA ILE A 500 17.60 4.80 22.40
C ILE A 500 17.84 5.18 23.85
N VAL A 501 16.86 4.92 24.71
CA VAL A 501 16.98 5.16 26.14
C VAL A 501 17.46 3.88 26.80
N GLU A 502 18.43 3.99 27.68
CA GLU A 502 18.92 2.93 28.54
C GLU A 502 18.59 3.28 29.98
N LYS A 503 18.15 2.29 30.74
CA LYS A 503 17.94 2.39 32.19
C LYS A 503 18.25 1.03 32.82
N ARG A 504 19.22 0.98 33.73
CA ARG A 504 19.61 -0.23 34.49
C ARG A 504 19.94 -1.45 33.60
N GLY A 505 20.67 -1.22 32.51
CA GLY A 505 21.07 -2.19 31.51
C GLY A 505 19.94 -2.62 30.55
N LYS A 506 18.82 -1.90 30.52
CA LYS A 506 17.66 -2.20 29.66
C LYS A 506 17.42 -1.09 28.67
N PHE A 507 17.15 -1.46 27.42
CA PHE A 507 16.99 -0.52 26.33
C PHE A 507 15.51 -0.36 25.94
N SER A 508 15.12 0.88 25.62
CA SER A 508 13.82 1.16 25.03
C SER A 508 13.76 0.68 23.58
N THR A 509 12.56 0.64 23.01
CA THR A 509 12.41 0.59 21.55
C THR A 509 12.96 1.90 20.96
N PRO A 510 13.69 1.88 19.83
CA PRO A 510 14.27 3.11 19.27
C PRO A 510 13.22 4.19 19.02
N SER A 511 13.64 5.45 19.02
CA SER A 511 12.79 6.54 18.53
C SER A 511 12.41 6.32 17.06
N PRO A 512 11.33 6.96 16.58
CA PRO A 512 11.11 7.13 15.15
C PRO A 512 12.36 7.70 14.46
N LEU A 513 12.57 7.34 13.20
CA LEU A 513 13.70 7.84 12.42
C LEU A 513 13.62 9.38 12.30
N VAL A 514 14.64 10.07 12.82
CA VAL A 514 14.76 11.52 12.69
C VAL A 514 15.53 11.85 11.43
N TYR A 515 14.97 12.75 10.63
CA TYR A 515 15.59 13.17 9.39
C TYR A 515 16.27 14.52 9.55
N PHE A 516 17.56 14.57 9.26
CA PHE A 516 18.28 15.83 9.22
C PHE A 516 18.19 16.44 7.83
N TYR A 517 17.47 17.56 7.70
CA TYR A 517 17.38 18.35 6.48
C TYR A 517 17.70 19.81 6.80
N ASP A 518 18.80 20.31 6.28
CA ASP A 518 19.15 21.73 6.28
C ASP A 518 19.62 22.12 4.88
N ASN A 519 19.26 23.32 4.42
CA ASN A 519 19.61 23.77 3.06
C ASN A 519 21.12 23.99 2.89
N ASP A 520 21.85 24.19 3.99
CA ASP A 520 23.28 24.47 3.99
C ASP A 520 24.12 23.18 4.02
N ILE A 521 23.48 22.01 4.13
CA ILE A 521 24.19 20.74 4.33
C ILE A 521 23.71 19.67 3.34
N SER A 522 24.60 19.32 2.43
CA SER A 522 24.41 18.20 1.51
C SER A 522 24.96 16.91 2.13
N HIS A 523 24.07 16.08 2.66
CA HIS A 523 24.43 14.72 3.07
C HIS A 523 24.23 13.74 1.93
N GLU A 524 25.18 12.84 1.73
CA GLU A 524 24.91 11.66 0.93
C GLU A 524 23.83 10.83 1.65
N ARG A 525 22.78 10.44 0.93
CA ARG A 525 21.71 9.60 1.48
C ARG A 525 21.74 8.31 0.73
N LYS A 526 21.77 7.19 1.45
CA LYS A 526 21.85 5.86 0.86
C LYS A 526 20.75 4.97 1.41
N ILE A 527 20.43 3.93 0.68
CA ILE A 527 19.59 2.84 1.17
C ILE A 527 19.93 1.56 0.43
N LEU A 528 19.78 0.40 1.07
CA LEU A 528 19.86 -0.88 0.37
C LEU A 528 18.62 -1.02 -0.53
N GLN A 529 18.84 -1.29 -1.81
CA GLN A 529 17.77 -1.56 -2.78
C GLN A 529 18.08 -2.85 -3.51
N ALA A 530 17.07 -3.69 -3.72
CA ALA A 530 17.25 -4.82 -4.62
C ALA A 530 17.66 -4.28 -6.01
N LYS A 531 18.44 -5.02 -6.78
CA LYS A 531 18.69 -4.76 -8.20
C LYS A 531 17.96 -5.79 -9.06
N ASP A 532 17.86 -7.00 -8.53
CA ASP A 532 17.17 -8.15 -9.11
C ASP A 532 16.68 -9.05 -7.96
N ILE A 533 16.17 -10.25 -8.29
CA ILE A 533 15.61 -11.23 -7.32
C ILE A 533 16.66 -11.69 -6.30
N PHE A 534 17.94 -11.67 -6.68
CA PHE A 534 19.03 -12.23 -5.88
C PHE A 534 19.92 -11.15 -5.28
N THR A 535 20.08 -10.00 -5.93
CA THR A 535 21.06 -9.00 -5.52
C THR A 535 20.39 -7.79 -4.92
N ALA A 536 20.88 -7.33 -3.78
CA ALA A 536 20.60 -6.02 -3.22
C ALA A 536 21.89 -5.22 -3.05
N GLU A 537 21.87 -3.95 -3.41
CA GLU A 537 23.05 -3.09 -3.36
C GLU A 537 22.67 -1.69 -2.87
N ARG A 538 23.59 -1.08 -2.14
CA ARG A 538 23.45 0.26 -1.59
C ARG A 538 23.38 1.26 -2.74
N GLN A 539 22.29 1.99 -2.84
CA GLN A 539 22.12 3.04 -3.83
C GLN A 539 22.01 4.39 -3.13
N ALA A 540 22.59 5.42 -3.75
CA ALA A 540 22.32 6.78 -3.35
C ALA A 540 20.83 7.05 -3.58
N LEU A 541 20.11 7.40 -2.52
CA LEU A 541 18.82 8.03 -2.64
C LEU A 541 19.06 9.34 -3.36
N LEU A 542 18.52 9.44 -4.59
CA LEU A 542 18.47 10.70 -5.33
C LEU A 542 17.99 11.76 -4.34
N GLN A 543 18.88 12.71 -4.00
CA GLN A 543 18.56 13.69 -2.98
C GLN A 543 17.22 14.30 -3.37
N PRO A 544 16.18 14.20 -2.52
CA PRO A 544 15.00 15.01 -2.74
C PRO A 544 15.54 16.43 -2.66
N THR A 545 15.67 17.11 -3.80
CA THR A 545 16.20 18.47 -3.83
C THR A 545 15.30 19.31 -2.93
N SER A 546 15.77 19.56 -1.71
CA SER A 546 15.14 20.31 -0.63
C SER A 546 13.61 20.41 -0.70
N LYS A 547 12.88 19.34 -0.29
CA LYS A 547 11.62 19.50 0.45
C LYS A 547 11.10 18.18 1.04
N PRO A 548 10.78 18.13 2.35
CA PRO A 548 10.17 16.97 2.98
C PRO A 548 8.75 16.75 2.41
N GLN A 549 8.54 15.59 1.81
CA GLN A 549 7.20 15.05 1.61
C GLN A 549 6.72 14.58 2.98
N ARG A 550 5.65 15.18 3.52
CA ARG A 550 4.94 14.64 4.68
C ARG A 550 3.43 14.63 4.46
N GLU A 551 2.89 13.43 4.68
CA GLU A 551 1.63 13.12 5.39
C GLU A 551 0.38 13.89 4.95
N LYS A 552 -0.36 13.29 4.00
CA LYS A 552 -1.77 13.60 3.75
C LYS A 552 -2.62 12.39 4.13
N SER A 553 -3.25 12.37 5.30
CA SER A 553 -4.59 11.75 5.43
C SER A 553 -5.33 11.97 6.74
N LEU A 554 -4.72 12.19 7.91
CA LEU A 554 -5.50 12.32 9.17
C LEU A 554 -5.50 13.69 9.86
N LYS A 555 -4.49 14.55 9.66
CA LYS A 555 -4.44 15.87 10.32
C LYS A 555 -5.41 16.91 9.74
N GLY A 556 -5.99 16.66 8.56
CA GLY A 556 -6.88 17.61 7.89
C GLY A 556 -8.18 17.91 8.65
N LEU A 557 -8.69 16.96 9.44
CA LEU A 557 -9.96 17.13 10.16
C LEU A 557 -9.76 17.74 11.55
N THR A 558 -8.69 17.36 12.26
CA THR A 558 -8.33 17.92 13.57
C THR A 558 -7.71 19.30 13.49
N HIS A 559 -6.96 19.59 12.42
CA HIS A 559 -6.46 20.95 12.16
C HIS A 559 -7.60 21.89 11.76
N PHE A 560 -8.64 21.42 11.05
CA PHE A 560 -9.82 22.22 10.71
C PHE A 560 -10.54 22.74 11.96
N ILE A 561 -10.73 21.89 12.98
CA ILE A 561 -11.38 22.25 14.25
C ILE A 561 -10.49 23.13 15.15
N LYS A 562 -9.15 23.01 15.06
CA LYS A 562 -8.22 23.90 15.80
C LYS A 562 -7.92 25.22 15.08
N SER A 563 -7.98 25.26 13.75
CA SER A 563 -7.72 26.45 12.92
C SER A 563 -8.84 27.49 12.93
N SER A 564 -10.03 27.13 13.43
CA SER A 564 -11.13 28.07 13.64
C SER A 564 -10.97 28.94 14.90
N LEU A 565 -9.92 28.72 15.70
CA LEU A 565 -9.52 29.60 16.79
C LEU A 565 -8.39 30.52 16.29
N ASN A 566 -8.77 31.62 15.67
CA ASN A 566 -7.88 32.69 15.22
C ASN A 566 -7.02 33.21 16.39
N THR A 567 -5.78 32.73 16.52
CA THR A 567 -4.79 33.37 17.38
C THR A 567 -3.96 34.37 16.57
N PRO A 568 -3.69 35.58 17.09
CA PRO A 568 -2.84 36.58 16.43
C PRO A 568 -1.46 36.03 16.00
N TYR A 569 -0.99 34.97 16.65
CA TYR A 569 0.30 34.32 16.39
C TYR A 569 0.38 33.65 15.01
N GLN A 570 -0.76 33.16 14.47
CA GLN A 570 -0.77 32.52 13.15
C GLN A 570 -0.60 33.52 12.00
N GLU A 571 -1.05 34.75 12.17
CA GLU A 571 -0.95 35.77 11.12
C GLU A 571 0.49 36.21 10.89
N GLN A 572 1.23 36.47 11.97
CA GLN A 572 2.62 36.92 11.87
C GLN A 572 3.51 35.86 11.20
N ASP A 573 3.32 34.57 11.55
CA ASP A 573 4.00 33.44 10.86
C ASP A 573 3.67 33.40 9.37
N ILE A 574 2.38 33.48 9.02
CA ILE A 574 1.96 33.49 7.61
C ILE A 574 2.59 34.66 6.86
N MET A 575 2.57 35.85 7.44
CA MET A 575 3.12 37.06 6.84
C MET A 575 4.63 36.99 6.64
N GLU A 576 5.36 36.47 7.63
CA GLU A 576 6.79 36.25 7.55
C GLU A 576 7.14 35.23 6.44
N ARG A 577 6.37 34.15 6.35
CA ARG A 577 6.54 33.11 5.33
C ARG A 577 6.27 33.61 3.91
N ILE A 578 5.30 34.51 3.70
CA ILE A 578 5.00 35.02 2.35
C ILE A 578 5.86 36.23 1.95
N ARG A 579 6.50 36.92 2.89
CA ARG A 579 7.26 38.16 2.67
C ARG A 579 8.16 38.16 1.41
N PRO A 580 8.95 37.11 1.11
CA PRO A 580 9.83 37.09 -0.07
C PRO A 580 9.11 36.99 -1.42
N TYR A 581 7.79 36.77 -1.39
CA TYR A 581 6.93 36.51 -2.54
C TYR A 581 5.86 37.59 -2.72
N ILE A 582 5.79 38.55 -1.80
CA ILE A 582 4.81 39.62 -1.84
C ILE A 582 5.00 40.47 -3.10
N LEU A 583 3.86 40.89 -3.68
CA LEU A 583 3.81 41.84 -4.77
C LEU A 583 4.48 43.16 -4.36
N PRO A 584 5.54 43.62 -5.06
CA PRO A 584 6.20 44.88 -4.74
C PRO A 584 5.23 46.08 -4.78
N ASP A 585 5.44 47.08 -3.92
CA ASP A 585 4.57 48.26 -3.86
C ASP A 585 4.58 49.08 -5.15
N ASN A 586 5.71 49.08 -5.87
CA ASN A 586 5.84 49.73 -7.18
C ASN A 586 5.32 48.87 -8.36
N HIS A 587 4.68 47.73 -8.10
CA HIS A 587 4.14 46.90 -9.18
C HIS A 587 2.95 47.62 -9.85
N PRO A 588 2.87 47.67 -11.19
CA PRO A 588 1.88 48.49 -11.91
C PRO A 588 0.42 48.12 -11.64
N MET A 589 0.18 46.93 -11.08
CA MET A 589 -1.16 46.42 -10.73
C MET A 589 -1.54 46.61 -9.25
N LYS A 590 -0.62 47.10 -8.40
CA LYS A 590 -0.83 47.17 -6.94
C LYS A 590 -2.04 48.03 -6.59
N ASP A 591 -2.10 49.26 -7.10
CA ASP A 591 -3.20 50.20 -6.84
C ASP A 591 -4.56 49.71 -7.35
N GLN A 592 -4.59 48.97 -8.46
CA GLN A 592 -5.83 48.39 -8.99
C GLN A 592 -6.27 47.22 -8.12
N LEU A 593 -5.35 46.39 -7.63
CA LEU A 593 -5.67 45.31 -6.71
C LEU A 593 -6.19 45.86 -5.39
N ASP A 594 -5.54 46.88 -4.82
CA ASP A 594 -5.99 47.56 -3.61
C ASP A 594 -7.42 48.10 -3.79
N ARG A 595 -7.70 48.81 -4.88
CA ARG A 595 -9.06 49.27 -5.19
C ARG A 595 -10.08 48.13 -5.32
N ILE A 596 -9.72 47.03 -5.99
CA ILE A 596 -10.64 45.88 -6.18
C ILE A 596 -10.94 45.19 -4.85
N PHE A 597 -9.92 44.90 -4.05
CA PHE A 597 -10.04 44.11 -2.83
C PHE A 597 -10.38 44.93 -1.58
N SER A 598 -10.42 46.27 -1.67
CA SER A 598 -10.84 47.15 -0.56
C SER A 598 -12.34 47.47 -0.57
N GLN A 599 -13.05 47.25 -1.68
CA GLN A 599 -14.44 47.72 -1.87
C GLN A 599 -15.51 46.73 -1.36
N CYS A 600 -15.20 45.43 -1.22
CA CYS A 600 -16.14 44.41 -0.74
C CYS A 600 -15.42 43.09 -0.40
N ASN A 601 -16.11 42.15 0.26
CA ASN A 601 -15.65 40.76 0.47
C ASN A 601 -15.62 39.97 -0.86
N VAL A 602 -14.68 40.30 -1.74
CA VAL A 602 -14.54 39.71 -3.09
C VAL A 602 -14.54 38.17 -3.03
N LEU A 603 -13.93 37.58 -2.00
CA LEU A 603 -13.72 36.13 -1.88
C LEU A 603 -14.86 35.35 -1.21
N GLU A 604 -15.92 36.02 -0.76
CA GLU A 604 -17.02 35.40 -0.01
C GLU A 604 -17.69 34.25 -0.77
N GLY A 605 -17.95 34.46 -2.06
CA GLY A 605 -18.56 33.46 -2.90
C GLY A 605 -18.47 33.83 -4.37
N ARG A 606 -19.07 32.99 -5.23
CA ARG A 606 -19.03 33.18 -6.68
C ARG A 606 -19.71 34.48 -7.12
N HIS A 607 -20.81 34.82 -6.46
CA HIS A 607 -21.55 36.06 -6.73
C HIS A 607 -20.69 37.29 -6.43
N SER A 608 -20.02 37.32 -5.27
CA SER A 608 -19.14 38.42 -4.85
C SER A 608 -17.95 38.61 -5.79
N ILE A 609 -17.32 37.51 -6.26
CA ILE A 609 -16.24 37.59 -7.27
C ILE A 609 -16.74 38.26 -8.56
N ARG A 610 -17.92 37.87 -9.07
CA ARG A 610 -18.51 38.46 -10.28
C ARG A 610 -18.93 39.91 -10.08
N ALA A 611 -19.53 40.22 -8.93
CA ALA A 611 -19.93 41.58 -8.57
C ALA A 611 -18.73 42.53 -8.50
N ALA A 612 -17.56 42.02 -8.09
CA ALA A 612 -16.28 42.73 -8.12
C ALA A 612 -15.68 42.90 -9.53
N GLY A 613 -16.38 42.48 -10.60
CA GLY A 613 -15.99 42.67 -11.99
C GLY A 613 -15.06 41.59 -12.55
N PHE A 614 -14.85 40.49 -11.83
CA PHE A 614 -14.07 39.36 -12.35
C PHE A 614 -14.90 38.49 -13.31
N ASP A 615 -14.31 38.19 -14.46
CA ASP A 615 -14.71 37.09 -15.33
C ASP A 615 -14.10 35.80 -14.80
N ALA A 616 -14.80 35.17 -13.86
CA ALA A 616 -14.37 33.96 -13.17
C ALA A 616 -14.95 32.71 -13.84
N THR A 617 -14.06 31.78 -14.21
CA THR A 617 -14.47 30.43 -14.61
C THR A 617 -14.87 29.63 -13.38
N ASP A 618 -15.71 28.61 -13.57
CA ASP A 618 -15.92 27.58 -12.55
C ASP A 618 -14.57 27.01 -12.06
N PRO A 619 -14.48 26.57 -10.78
CA PRO A 619 -13.31 25.84 -10.30
C PRO A 619 -13.00 24.69 -11.25
N VAL A 620 -11.83 24.72 -11.88
CA VAL A 620 -11.44 23.69 -12.84
C VAL A 620 -10.65 22.61 -12.10
N GLY A 621 -11.29 21.45 -11.90
CA GLY A 621 -10.66 20.24 -11.37
C GLY A 621 -10.49 20.20 -9.84
N CYS A 622 -9.73 19.22 -9.36
CA CYS A 622 -9.61 18.87 -7.94
C CYS A 622 -8.88 19.91 -7.07
N SER A 623 -8.32 20.98 -7.66
CA SER A 623 -7.54 21.97 -6.91
C SER A 623 -8.39 22.96 -6.12
N GLY A 624 -9.68 23.10 -6.44
CA GLY A 624 -10.59 24.07 -5.83
C GLY A 624 -10.30 25.54 -6.19
N ALA A 625 -9.12 25.88 -6.70
CA ALA A 625 -8.74 27.26 -6.99
C ALA A 625 -9.55 27.85 -8.15
N VAL A 626 -10.01 29.08 -7.97
CA VAL A 626 -10.67 29.90 -9.00
C VAL A 626 -9.61 30.70 -9.73
N VAL A 627 -9.63 30.66 -11.06
CA VAL A 627 -8.77 31.47 -11.93
C VAL A 627 -9.65 32.50 -12.63
N ALA A 628 -9.37 33.78 -12.43
CA ALA A 628 -10.24 34.85 -12.89
C ALA A 628 -9.47 35.97 -13.59
N CYS A 629 -10.09 36.57 -14.61
CA CYS A 629 -9.61 37.78 -15.27
C CYS A 629 -10.39 39.00 -14.79
N HIS A 630 -9.76 40.17 -14.76
CA HIS A 630 -10.44 41.43 -14.46
C HIS A 630 -10.07 42.48 -15.53
N PRO A 631 -11.03 43.25 -16.09
CA PRO A 631 -10.75 44.23 -17.17
C PRO A 631 -9.71 45.29 -16.80
N LYS A 632 -9.65 45.67 -15.51
CA LYS A 632 -8.65 46.63 -14.98
C LYS A 632 -7.26 46.02 -14.73
N LEU A 633 -7.10 44.70 -14.78
CA LEU A 633 -5.82 44.00 -14.58
C LEU A 633 -5.26 43.53 -15.93
N ARG A 634 -5.04 44.47 -16.85
CA ARG A 634 -4.60 44.16 -18.23
C ARG A 634 -3.25 43.45 -18.23
N GLY A 635 -3.18 42.29 -18.88
CA GLY A 635 -1.97 41.47 -18.91
C GLY A 635 -1.78 40.56 -17.70
N TYR A 636 -2.75 40.51 -16.78
CA TYR A 636 -2.68 39.68 -15.58
C TYR A 636 -3.98 38.89 -15.36
N LEU A 637 -3.90 37.89 -14.49
CA LEU A 637 -5.02 37.13 -13.96
C LEU A 637 -4.79 36.89 -12.46
N VAL A 638 -5.86 36.57 -11.74
CA VAL A 638 -5.79 36.27 -10.31
C VAL A 638 -6.23 34.84 -10.07
N LYS A 639 -5.45 34.10 -9.28
CA LYS A 639 -5.81 32.78 -8.77
C LYS A 639 -6.10 32.90 -7.28
N MET A 640 -7.26 32.44 -6.86
CA MET A 640 -7.80 32.66 -5.51
C MET A 640 -8.57 31.44 -5.02
N TYR A 641 -8.72 31.32 -3.70
CA TYR A 641 -9.64 30.38 -3.06
C TYR A 641 -10.79 31.18 -2.44
N ARG A 642 -11.99 30.62 -2.51
CA ARG A 642 -13.18 31.25 -1.93
C ARG A 642 -13.25 30.97 -0.44
N CYS A 643 -13.91 31.84 0.30
CA CYS A 643 -14.16 31.64 1.72
C CYS A 643 -15.05 30.42 1.99
N ASP A 644 -15.92 30.05 1.05
CA ASP A 644 -16.79 28.86 1.13
C ASP A 644 -16.08 27.53 0.78
N GLN A 645 -14.76 27.53 0.54
CA GLN A 645 -13.99 26.34 0.18
C GLN A 645 -13.15 25.82 1.36
N PRO A 646 -13.34 24.54 1.78
CA PRO A 646 -12.48 23.94 2.79
C PRO A 646 -11.12 23.59 2.17
N PHE A 647 -10.24 24.57 2.08
CA PHE A 647 -8.88 24.40 1.56
C PHE A 647 -7.87 24.85 2.61
N PRO A 648 -7.24 23.89 3.34
CA PRO A 648 -6.58 24.18 4.61
C PRO A 648 -5.22 24.87 4.50
N ASP A 649 -4.61 25.00 3.32
CA ASP A 649 -3.25 25.56 3.20
C ASP A 649 -3.00 26.29 1.86
N GLU A 650 -3.81 27.29 1.52
CA GLU A 650 -3.65 28.04 0.28
C GLU A 650 -2.28 28.71 0.12
N ILE A 651 -1.72 29.19 1.24
CA ILE A 651 -0.48 29.98 1.25
C ILE A 651 0.69 29.13 0.80
N ARG A 652 0.81 27.88 1.30
CA ARG A 652 1.84 26.95 0.82
C ARG A 652 1.73 26.70 -0.67
N HIS A 653 0.51 26.56 -1.19
CA HIS A 653 0.27 26.34 -2.61
C HIS A 653 0.65 27.56 -3.47
N PHE A 654 0.45 28.79 -2.98
CA PHE A 654 0.91 30.00 -3.65
C PHE A 654 2.43 30.14 -3.63
N ILE A 655 3.07 29.92 -2.47
CA ILE A 655 4.53 29.93 -2.33
C ILE A 655 5.18 28.92 -3.29
N LYS A 656 4.66 27.69 -3.36
CA LYS A 656 5.14 26.67 -4.31
C LYS A 656 5.07 27.17 -5.75
N ARG A 657 3.94 27.75 -6.15
CA ARG A 657 3.77 28.27 -7.51
C ARG A 657 4.72 29.41 -7.83
N VAL A 658 4.93 30.35 -6.93
CA VAL A 658 5.90 31.45 -7.14
C VAL A 658 7.31 30.87 -7.31
N ASN A 659 7.73 29.97 -6.41
CA ASN A 659 9.05 29.34 -6.48
C ASN A 659 9.27 28.53 -7.74
N GLY A 660 8.33 27.63 -8.10
CA GLY A 660 8.43 26.87 -9.35
C GLY A 660 8.53 27.79 -10.57
N SER A 661 7.81 28.92 -10.56
CA SER A 661 7.91 29.90 -11.65
C SER A 661 9.24 30.67 -11.73
N ARG A 662 9.99 30.78 -10.62
CA ARG A 662 11.33 31.39 -10.59
C ARG A 662 12.37 30.39 -11.11
N ILE A 663 12.36 29.18 -10.54
CA ILE A 663 13.26 28.06 -10.91
C ILE A 663 13.18 27.74 -12.41
N ILE A 664 11.95 27.61 -12.94
CA ILE A 664 11.76 27.35 -14.38
C ILE A 664 12.30 28.50 -15.23
N ARG A 665 12.12 29.75 -14.79
CA ARG A 665 12.59 30.93 -15.54
C ARG A 665 14.09 31.00 -15.58
N GLU A 666 14.75 30.86 -14.43
CA GLU A 666 16.20 30.80 -14.30
C GLU A 666 16.78 29.65 -15.15
N SER A 667 16.10 28.51 -15.20
CA SER A 667 16.49 27.38 -16.04
C SER A 667 16.36 27.66 -17.53
N ILE A 668 15.28 28.32 -17.95
CA ILE A 668 15.08 28.76 -19.33
C ILE A 668 16.16 29.79 -19.70
N ASP A 669 16.45 30.73 -18.79
CA ASP A 669 17.34 31.85 -19.04
C ASP A 669 18.80 31.41 -19.16
N SER A 670 19.27 30.59 -18.21
CA SER A 670 20.63 30.03 -18.20
C SER A 670 20.97 29.16 -19.40
N ARG A 671 19.97 28.67 -20.14
CA ARG A 671 20.13 27.79 -21.32
C ARG A 671 19.75 28.45 -22.64
N SER A 672 19.45 29.74 -22.62
CA SER A 672 19.03 30.48 -23.82
C SER A 672 17.78 29.88 -24.50
N PHE A 673 16.85 29.32 -23.73
CA PHE A 673 15.63 28.67 -24.25
C PHE A 673 14.41 29.61 -24.37
N GLN A 674 14.59 30.93 -24.22
CA GLN A 674 13.50 31.92 -24.23
C GLN A 674 12.73 31.96 -25.57
N ASN A 675 13.37 31.54 -26.65
CA ASN A 675 12.76 31.43 -27.99
C ASN A 675 11.77 30.25 -28.08
N TYR A 676 11.91 29.24 -27.23
CA TYR A 676 11.10 28.03 -27.25
C TYR A 676 10.08 27.99 -26.11
N LEU A 677 10.45 28.50 -24.95
CA LEU A 677 9.75 28.31 -23.69
C LEU A 677 9.46 29.64 -23.00
N THR A 678 8.40 29.67 -22.20
CA THR A 678 8.08 30.80 -21.33
C THR A 678 7.42 30.31 -20.04
N VAL A 679 7.46 31.13 -19.00
CA VAL A 679 6.79 30.88 -17.73
C VAL A 679 6.23 32.21 -17.22
N PRO A 680 4.99 32.28 -16.71
CA PRO A 680 4.44 33.52 -16.18
C PRO A 680 5.14 33.91 -14.89
N LYS A 681 5.39 35.20 -14.72
CA LYS A 681 5.73 35.76 -13.41
C LYS A 681 4.53 35.62 -12.46
N LYS A 682 4.81 35.34 -11.18
CA LYS A 682 3.81 35.11 -10.14
C LYS A 682 4.20 35.85 -8.87
N TRP A 683 3.21 36.42 -8.19
CA TRP A 683 3.38 37.16 -6.94
C TRP A 683 2.21 36.88 -6.01
N ILE A 684 2.46 37.00 -4.71
CA ILE A 684 1.43 36.91 -3.68
C ILE A 684 0.96 38.34 -3.37
N TYR A 685 -0.30 38.65 -3.62
CA TYR A 685 -0.90 39.92 -3.23
C TYR A 685 -1.59 39.75 -1.87
N LYS A 686 -1.12 40.49 -0.87
CA LYS A 686 -1.73 40.55 0.47
C LYS A 686 -3.05 41.31 0.38
N LEU A 687 -4.12 40.75 0.95
CA LEU A 687 -5.42 41.43 1.00
C LEU A 687 -5.37 42.62 1.97
N PRO A 688 -5.94 43.79 1.62
CA PRO A 688 -5.82 45.02 2.41
C PRO A 688 -6.67 45.01 3.68
N ASN A 689 -7.84 44.39 3.62
CA ASN A 689 -8.71 44.12 4.76
C ASN A 689 -8.95 42.61 4.79
N TYR A 690 -8.75 41.97 5.94
CA TYR A 690 -9.13 40.57 6.12
C TYR A 690 -10.61 40.45 5.75
N SER A 691 -10.90 39.77 4.63
CA SER A 691 -12.27 39.46 4.28
C SER A 691 -12.75 38.49 5.34
N HIS A 692 -13.39 39.01 6.40
CA HIS A 692 -14.08 38.22 7.41
C HIS A 692 -15.33 37.63 6.77
N CYS A 693 -15.12 36.66 5.89
CA CYS A 693 -16.17 35.79 5.45
C CYS A 693 -16.54 34.85 6.60
N SER A 694 -17.77 34.34 6.58
CA SER A 694 -18.29 33.35 7.53
C SER A 694 -17.40 32.10 7.65
N GLY A 695 -16.42 32.14 8.55
CA GLY A 695 -15.70 30.97 9.10
C GLY A 695 -14.29 30.69 8.58
N ILE A 696 -13.86 31.18 7.41
CA ILE A 696 -12.51 30.93 6.86
C ILE A 696 -11.84 32.25 6.46
N GLN A 697 -10.77 32.60 7.17
CA GLN A 697 -9.96 33.76 6.86
C GLN A 697 -9.01 33.48 5.68
N ARG A 698 -9.00 34.40 4.72
CA ARG A 698 -8.10 34.39 3.56
C ARG A 698 -7.11 35.53 3.70
N TYR A 699 -5.83 35.25 3.47
CA TYR A 699 -4.76 36.23 3.70
C TYR A 699 -4.23 36.85 2.41
N ALA A 700 -4.30 36.11 1.31
CA ALA A 700 -3.70 36.52 0.06
C ALA A 700 -4.38 35.91 -1.16
N VAL A 701 -4.08 36.48 -2.33
CA VAL A 701 -4.37 35.88 -3.64
C VAL A 701 -3.10 35.85 -4.48
N LEU A 702 -3.07 35.00 -5.52
CA LEU A 702 -1.93 34.89 -6.41
C LEU A 702 -2.16 35.70 -7.68
N LEU A 703 -1.36 36.76 -7.88
CA LEU A 703 -1.31 37.51 -9.14
C LEU A 703 -0.39 36.78 -10.11
N VAL A 704 -0.87 36.55 -11.34
CA VAL A 704 -0.14 35.81 -12.38
C VAL A 704 -0.12 36.61 -13.67
N GLU A 705 1.05 36.72 -14.29
CA GLU A 705 1.20 37.26 -15.64
C GLU A 705 0.39 36.42 -16.65
N LYS A 706 -0.46 37.08 -17.45
CA LYS A 706 -1.32 36.40 -18.43
C LYS A 706 -0.54 36.13 -19.72
N LYS A 707 -0.31 34.86 -20.02
CA LYS A 707 0.26 34.42 -21.31
C LYS A 707 -0.85 34.23 -22.36
N ASN A 708 -0.54 34.56 -23.62
CA ASN A 708 -1.47 34.44 -24.74
C ASN A 708 -1.53 33.00 -25.26
N ILE A 709 -2.13 32.10 -24.46
CA ILE A 709 -2.14 30.65 -24.72
C ILE A 709 -3.22 30.22 -25.72
N LEU A 710 -2.98 29.12 -26.42
CA LEU A 710 -3.96 28.46 -27.28
C LEU A 710 -5.08 27.83 -26.43
N LYS A 711 -6.31 27.90 -26.93
CA LYS A 711 -7.46 27.18 -26.33
C LYS A 711 -7.21 25.67 -26.36
N SER A 712 -7.74 24.94 -25.37
CA SER A 712 -7.51 23.50 -25.14
C SER A 712 -7.56 22.63 -26.40
N LYS A 713 -8.60 22.77 -27.25
CA LYS A 713 -8.73 22.00 -28.50
C LYS A 713 -7.56 22.25 -29.47
N LYS A 714 -7.18 23.52 -29.69
CA LYS A 714 -6.05 23.89 -30.56
C LYS A 714 -4.71 23.48 -29.96
N ASN A 715 -4.55 23.63 -28.63
CA ASN A 715 -3.36 23.21 -27.91
C ASN A 715 -3.11 21.69 -28.05
N ASN A 716 -4.13 20.87 -27.80
CA ASN A 716 -4.02 19.41 -27.96
C ASN A 716 -3.72 19.00 -29.41
N LYS A 717 -4.31 19.70 -30.41
CA LYS A 717 -3.99 19.46 -31.82
C LYS A 717 -2.51 19.77 -32.10
N LYS A 718 -1.97 20.87 -31.55
CA LYS A 718 -0.59 21.28 -31.75
C LYS A 718 0.42 20.30 -31.15
N TRP A 719 0.18 19.78 -29.93
CA TRP A 719 1.02 18.72 -29.34
C TRP A 719 1.05 17.42 -30.16
N LYS A 720 -0.04 17.09 -30.87
CA LYS A 720 -0.13 15.92 -31.76
C LYS A 720 0.31 16.18 -33.20
N SER A 721 0.66 17.42 -33.53
CA SER A 721 1.04 17.81 -34.89
C SER A 721 2.53 17.59 -35.14
N ASN A 722 2.94 17.72 -36.39
CA ASN A 722 4.34 17.78 -36.78
C ASN A 722 4.91 19.22 -36.66
N ASP A 723 4.13 20.19 -36.18
CA ASP A 723 4.56 21.59 -36.02
C ASP A 723 5.49 21.77 -34.81
N LEU A 724 5.49 20.82 -33.87
CA LEU A 724 6.45 20.79 -32.77
C LEU A 724 7.80 20.30 -33.30
N ASN A 725 8.77 21.20 -33.43
CA ASN A 725 10.11 20.84 -33.88
C ASN A 725 10.93 20.19 -32.75
N ARG A 726 12.02 19.50 -33.14
CA ARG A 726 12.86 18.75 -32.20
C ARG A 726 13.57 19.65 -31.19
N ASP A 727 14.05 20.82 -31.58
CA ASP A 727 14.78 21.73 -30.68
C ASP A 727 13.87 22.30 -29.59
N GLN A 728 12.65 22.69 -29.96
CA GLN A 728 11.63 23.14 -29.03
C GLN A 728 11.22 22.02 -28.07
N PHE A 729 11.09 20.79 -28.56
CA PHE A 729 10.78 19.65 -27.69
C PHE A 729 11.97 19.26 -26.80
N ARG A 730 13.20 19.33 -27.30
CA ARG A 730 14.43 19.11 -26.51
C ARG A 730 14.52 20.13 -25.39
N ALA A 731 14.32 21.42 -25.69
CA ALA A 731 14.27 22.46 -24.67
C ALA A 731 13.21 22.16 -23.61
N PHE A 732 11.99 21.78 -24.03
CA PHE A 732 10.91 21.40 -23.12
C PHE A 732 11.30 20.20 -22.23
N TYR A 733 11.82 19.13 -22.83
CA TYR A 733 12.31 17.94 -22.14
C TYR A 733 13.39 18.26 -21.12
N THR A 734 14.40 19.04 -21.52
CA THR A 734 15.50 19.45 -20.63
C THR A 734 15.00 20.23 -19.43
N ILE A 735 14.06 21.17 -19.61
CA ILE A 735 13.50 21.94 -18.49
C ILE A 735 12.64 21.07 -17.56
N MET A 736 11.88 20.12 -18.13
CA MET A 736 11.08 19.15 -17.37
C MET A 736 11.96 18.26 -16.49
N GLU A 737 12.99 17.65 -17.09
CA GLU A 737 13.96 16.78 -16.41
C GLU A 737 14.81 17.53 -15.40
N LEU A 738 15.33 18.71 -15.73
CA LEU A 738 16.20 19.45 -14.82
C LEU A 738 15.48 19.89 -13.53
N ASN A 739 14.18 20.20 -13.63
CA ASN A 739 13.43 20.81 -12.54
C ASN A 739 12.39 19.87 -11.93
N GLY A 740 12.32 18.61 -12.32
CA GLY A 740 11.39 17.63 -11.73
C GLY A 740 9.92 18.07 -11.86
N LEU A 741 9.50 18.59 -13.01
CA LEU A 741 8.18 19.20 -13.22
C LEU A 741 7.06 18.15 -13.39
N HIS A 742 6.72 17.46 -12.31
CA HIS A 742 5.78 16.34 -12.30
C HIS A 742 4.35 16.71 -12.72
N ASP A 743 3.86 17.92 -12.43
CA ASP A 743 2.53 18.39 -12.87
C ASP A 743 2.48 18.84 -14.33
N SER A 744 3.64 19.01 -14.97
CA SER A 744 3.75 19.53 -16.34
C SER A 744 3.64 18.43 -17.41
N VAL A 745 3.42 17.17 -17.00
CA VAL A 745 3.08 16.04 -17.88
C VAL A 745 1.65 16.10 -18.44
N TYR A 746 0.92 17.18 -18.20
CA TYR A 746 -0.40 17.42 -18.76
C TYR A 746 -0.37 18.61 -19.73
N PRO A 747 -0.77 18.44 -21.01
CA PRO A 747 -0.72 19.52 -21.99
C PRO A 747 -1.45 20.82 -21.62
N PHE A 748 -2.45 20.76 -20.74
CA PHE A 748 -3.15 21.95 -20.27
C PHE A 748 -2.33 22.76 -19.26
N ASN A 749 -1.34 22.16 -18.59
CA ASN A 749 -0.38 22.84 -17.72
C ASN A 749 0.83 23.39 -18.49
N VAL A 750 1.03 22.90 -19.72
CA VAL A 750 2.11 23.34 -20.63
C VAL A 750 1.56 23.74 -22.02
N PRO A 751 0.60 24.68 -22.11
CA PRO A 751 0.01 25.03 -23.39
C PRO A 751 0.99 25.79 -24.30
N PHE A 752 0.82 25.63 -25.60
CA PHE A 752 1.42 26.53 -26.57
C PHE A 752 0.82 27.93 -26.46
N CYS A 753 1.67 28.94 -26.59
CA CYS A 753 1.32 30.33 -26.82
C CYS A 753 1.02 30.58 -28.29
N LYS A 754 0.30 31.68 -28.58
CA LYS A 754 0.03 32.15 -29.94
C LYS A 754 1.29 32.57 -30.69
N ASP A 755 2.35 32.94 -29.97
CA ASP A 755 3.69 33.24 -30.53
C ASP A 755 4.52 31.98 -30.82
N GLY A 756 3.96 30.79 -30.59
CA GLY A 756 4.63 29.52 -30.87
C GLY A 756 5.38 28.90 -29.69
N ARG A 757 5.66 29.64 -28.61
CA ARG A 757 6.38 29.11 -27.43
C ARG A 757 5.52 28.15 -26.60
N ILE A 758 6.13 27.33 -25.75
CA ILE A 758 5.44 26.50 -24.75
C ILE A 758 5.47 27.23 -23.40
N ALA A 759 4.32 27.41 -22.76
CA ALA A 759 4.20 28.11 -21.48
C ALA A 759 3.99 27.14 -20.31
N PHE A 760 4.83 27.18 -19.28
CA PHE A 760 4.62 26.45 -18.02
C PHE A 760 3.64 27.21 -17.12
N ILE A 761 2.34 26.93 -17.20
CA ILE A 761 1.33 27.72 -16.48
C ILE A 761 1.14 27.28 -15.02
N ASP A 762 1.03 25.98 -14.75
CA ASP A 762 1.06 25.43 -13.40
C ASP A 762 2.48 25.01 -13.05
N THR A 763 2.92 25.41 -11.87
CA THR A 763 4.31 25.32 -11.42
C THR A 763 4.35 24.94 -9.95
N GLU A 764 3.38 24.14 -9.50
CA GLU A 764 3.23 23.77 -8.09
C GLU A 764 4.10 22.56 -7.75
N GLN A 765 4.17 21.58 -8.66
CA GLN A 765 4.87 20.31 -8.47
C GLN A 765 6.16 20.31 -9.28
N TYR A 766 7.19 20.93 -8.69
CA TYR A 766 8.56 20.90 -9.15
C TYR A 766 9.39 20.03 -8.19
N HIS A 767 10.58 19.62 -8.62
CA HIS A 767 11.48 18.72 -7.91
C HIS A 767 10.89 17.33 -7.61
N GLY A 768 9.93 16.89 -8.42
CA GLY A 768 9.32 15.57 -8.36
C GLY A 768 9.83 14.68 -9.49
N TRP A 769 10.88 13.91 -9.21
CA TRP A 769 11.40 12.87 -10.11
C TRP A 769 10.94 11.47 -9.71
N PRO A 770 10.94 10.51 -10.65
CA PRO A 770 11.13 10.69 -12.08
C PRO A 770 9.94 11.35 -12.77
N ILE A 771 10.16 11.98 -13.93
CA ILE A 771 9.08 12.52 -14.77
C ILE A 771 8.32 11.37 -15.43
N LYS A 772 7.00 11.38 -15.28
CA LYS A 772 6.08 10.38 -15.85
C LYS A 772 5.81 10.63 -17.34
N TRP A 773 6.84 10.50 -18.16
CA TRP A 773 6.80 10.76 -19.60
C TRP A 773 5.76 9.93 -20.35
N GLU A 774 5.43 8.75 -19.87
CA GLU A 774 4.40 7.88 -20.45
C GLU A 774 3.03 8.57 -20.51
N LYS A 775 2.72 9.44 -19.54
CA LYS A 775 1.49 10.25 -19.55
C LYS A 775 1.50 11.30 -20.65
N PHE A 776 2.66 11.91 -20.89
CA PHE A 776 2.83 12.95 -21.90
C PHE A 776 2.92 12.37 -23.32
N ALA A 777 3.60 11.23 -23.48
CA ALA A 777 3.83 10.56 -24.76
C ALA A 777 2.54 10.30 -25.53
N ARG A 778 1.43 9.97 -24.83
CA ARG A 778 0.09 9.77 -25.44
C ARG A 778 -0.48 11.02 -26.13
N ARG A 779 0.14 12.18 -25.91
CA ARG A 779 -0.27 13.49 -26.45
C ARG A 779 0.65 13.96 -27.58
N LEU A 780 1.71 13.24 -27.87
CA LEU A 780 2.67 13.53 -28.93
C LEU A 780 2.30 12.84 -30.25
N SER A 781 2.81 13.38 -31.36
CA SER A 781 2.80 12.68 -32.65
C SER A 781 3.65 11.41 -32.58
N TYR A 782 3.49 10.50 -33.55
CA TYR A 782 4.32 9.29 -33.62
C TYR A 782 5.83 9.60 -33.66
N ASN A 783 6.23 10.53 -34.52
CA ASN A 783 7.64 10.93 -34.65
C ASN A 783 8.20 11.57 -33.37
N MET A 784 7.40 12.35 -32.65
CA MET A 784 7.83 12.94 -31.37
C MET A 784 7.89 11.93 -30.24
N ARG A 785 7.10 10.85 -30.27
CA ARG A 785 7.24 9.73 -29.33
C ARG A 785 8.57 8.98 -29.53
N ILE A 786 8.94 8.74 -30.80
CA ILE A 786 10.25 8.15 -31.11
C ILE A 786 11.37 9.06 -30.60
N TYR A 787 11.26 10.36 -30.87
CA TYR A 787 12.28 11.32 -30.43
C TYR A 787 12.37 11.43 -28.89
N LEU A 788 11.24 11.36 -28.18
CA LEU A 788 11.22 11.27 -26.72
C LEU A 788 11.99 10.02 -26.22
N ASN A 789 11.75 8.86 -26.82
CA ASN A 789 12.48 7.64 -26.44
C ASN A 789 13.99 7.77 -26.68
N GLN A 790 14.41 8.45 -27.76
CA GLN A 790 15.83 8.73 -28.03
C GLN A 790 16.45 9.68 -26.99
N LEU A 791 15.70 10.69 -26.53
CA LEU A 791 16.14 11.58 -25.44
C LEU A 791 16.27 10.83 -24.11
N GLN A 792 15.32 9.94 -23.80
CA GLN A 792 15.35 9.12 -22.58
C GLN A 792 16.49 8.09 -22.59
N ALA A 793 16.85 7.57 -23.76
CA ALA A 793 17.97 6.65 -23.92
C ALA A 793 19.34 7.36 -23.96
N GLY A 794 19.38 8.70 -23.92
CA GLY A 794 20.62 9.48 -24.06
C GLY A 794 21.23 9.48 -25.47
N ILE A 795 20.55 8.88 -26.46
CA ILE A 795 21.05 8.73 -27.84
C ILE A 795 21.01 10.05 -28.62
N ALA A 796 20.12 10.97 -28.24
CA ALA A 796 19.93 12.25 -28.90
C ALA A 796 20.67 13.43 -28.23
N GLN A 797 21.47 13.17 -27.19
CA GLN A 797 22.34 14.17 -26.55
C GLN A 797 23.62 14.32 -27.34
#